data_AF-A0A8K9V3P0-F1
#
_entry.id   AF-A0A8K9V3P0-F1
#
_cell.length_a   1.000
_cell.length_b   1.000
_cell.length_c   1.000
_cell.angle_alpha   90.00
_cell.angle_beta   90.00
_cell.angle_gamma   90.00
#
_symmetry.space_group_name_H-M   'P 1'
#
loop_
_entity.id
_entity.type
_entity.pdbx_description
1 polymer ?
#
loop_
_entity_poly.entity_id
_entity_poly.type
_entity_poly.pdbx_seq_one_letter_code
_entity_poly.pdbx_strand_id
1 'polypeptide(L)'
;QGLATPPEGGAKTNVDKLKDRLVLFSANSSPSCMELANRIAERLGVELGKTEVYQDSNGETRIQIQESVRGKDVYIIQTISPDVNRCLMELCVMAYGCVTACARSVCGVLPYLPYSKQCKMRKRGSIVCKLIASLMCRAGLTHLITVDLHQKEIQGFFNIPVDNLRASPFLLQYIQEEIPDYHNAVIVAKSPSSAKRAQSLAERLRVSIAVIHGDAETDLLDGRHSPPTVRTTGGLPELPFCIPKEKHPITVVGDVAGRIAIIVDDIIDDAVGFVAAAEMLRERGGGESAISQSSCRVSRNTLSGYFLAGRDMAWWPIGASLFASSEGSGLFIGLAGTGAAGGIAVAGFEWNTVCLFQIVTMPEYLGRRFGGERIRTYLSVLSLMLSVFTKISTDLYSGALFVQVCLGWNLYLSTVLMLVVTALYTIAGGLAAVIYTDTLQTFVMIIGAIILTITGTHTHTHTHTHTHTHTHTHYHPQHHREDAMHLFRHPVTGDLPWPGMTLGLTILATWYWCTDQVIVQRSLSAKNLSHAKGASILASYLKMLPFIFIILPGMISRALYPDSVGCVDPEECVRVCGAEVGCSNIAFPKLVIELMPSGLRGLMIAVMMAALMSSLTSIFNSSSTLFTMDIWKKYRAYASERELLLVGRIVTVILVVISVVWIPILQSANSGQLYVYIQSVTSYLAPPVTAVFSLAIFWTRTNEQGAFWGLMVGLVVGVCRMVLEFAFPPPRCGIQDDAPSVLRSVHYLHFAIILCFLSAAVVMVISLLTPPPTEEQVRNLTWWTLTQEEEGEIPLQKSVFWSRFCCVNAILLICVNIFLYAYFA
;
A
#
# COMPACT_ATOMS: atom_id res chain seq x y z
N GLN A 1 -18.21 -58.51 39.58
CA GLN A 1 -17.52 -59.67 40.17
C GLN A 1 -16.19 -59.85 39.47
N GLY A 2 -15.08 -59.83 40.22
CA GLY A 2 -13.76 -60.32 39.80
C GLY A 2 -12.89 -59.42 38.91
N LEU A 3 -12.43 -58.26 39.42
CA LEU A 3 -11.24 -57.60 38.89
C LEU A 3 -10.19 -57.56 39.99
N ALA A 4 -9.20 -58.45 39.86
CA ALA A 4 -8.03 -58.46 40.70
C ALA A 4 -7.28 -57.13 40.56
N THR A 5 -7.02 -56.49 41.69
CA THR A 5 -6.09 -55.38 41.84
C THR A 5 -4.69 -55.82 41.38
N PRO A 6 -4.02 -55.13 40.44
CA PRO A 6 -2.59 -55.32 40.23
C PRO A 6 -1.82 -54.69 41.41
N PRO A 7 -0.61 -55.17 41.73
CA PRO A 7 0.13 -54.71 42.90
C PRO A 7 0.60 -53.26 42.72
N GLU A 8 0.11 -52.38 43.59
CA GLU A 8 0.58 -51.00 43.78
C GLU A 8 1.99 -51.03 44.41
N GLY A 9 3.03 -51.15 43.58
CA GLY A 9 4.41 -51.08 44.09
C GLY A 9 5.52 -51.03 43.04
N GLY A 10 5.25 -51.41 41.79
CA GLY A 10 6.27 -51.51 40.74
C GLY A 10 6.39 -50.34 39.75
N ALA A 11 5.42 -49.42 39.71
CA ALA A 11 5.36 -48.40 38.65
C ALA A 11 6.16 -47.11 38.96
N LYS A 12 6.24 -46.68 40.23
CA LYS A 12 6.95 -45.44 40.62
C LYS A 12 8.47 -45.54 40.38
N THR A 13 9.07 -46.72 40.59
CA THR A 13 10.52 -46.93 40.44
C THR A 13 11.02 -46.92 39.00
N ASN A 14 10.16 -47.11 38.00
CA ASN A 14 10.55 -47.05 36.58
C ASN A 14 10.50 -45.63 36.01
N VAL A 15 9.57 -44.78 36.45
CA VAL A 15 9.45 -43.40 35.97
C VAL A 15 10.63 -42.56 36.45
N ASP A 16 11.04 -42.71 37.72
CA ASP A 16 12.19 -41.98 38.27
C ASP A 16 13.51 -42.43 37.63
N LYS A 17 13.67 -43.73 37.35
CA LYS A 17 14.81 -44.26 36.56
C LYS A 17 14.82 -43.77 35.10
N LEU A 18 13.66 -43.45 34.53
CA LEU A 18 13.54 -42.86 33.19
C LEU A 18 13.92 -41.37 33.21
N LYS A 19 13.56 -40.64 34.27
CA LYS A 19 13.90 -39.22 34.42
C LYS A 19 15.42 -38.98 34.47
N ASP A 20 16.18 -39.85 35.13
CA ASP A 20 17.64 -39.73 35.16
C ASP A 20 18.34 -39.96 33.80
N ARG A 21 17.63 -40.58 32.84
CA ARG A 21 18.17 -40.94 31.52
C ARG A 21 17.69 -40.05 30.38
N LEU A 22 16.64 -39.25 30.63
CA LEU A 22 16.00 -38.40 29.64
C LEU A 22 16.59 -36.99 29.68
N VAL A 23 16.93 -36.45 28.52
CA VAL A 23 17.34 -35.05 28.38
C VAL A 23 16.45 -34.37 27.35
N LEU A 24 15.90 -33.21 27.72
CA LEU A 24 15.01 -32.44 26.87
C LEU A 24 15.69 -31.14 26.47
N PHE A 25 15.89 -30.92 25.17
CA PHE A 25 16.42 -29.67 24.64
C PHE A 25 15.39 -28.95 23.79
N SER A 26 15.55 -27.62 23.69
CA SER A 26 14.93 -26.84 22.61
C SER A 26 16.03 -26.42 21.63
N ALA A 27 15.82 -26.66 20.34
CA ALA A 27 16.73 -26.16 19.30
C ALA A 27 16.39 -24.72 18.87
N ASN A 28 15.45 -24.05 19.53
CA ASN A 28 14.99 -22.73 19.14
C ASN A 28 15.90 -21.62 19.68
N SER A 29 16.35 -20.73 18.80
CA SER A 29 17.12 -19.53 19.19
C SER A 29 16.29 -18.38 19.76
N SER A 30 14.98 -18.35 19.50
CA SER A 30 14.07 -17.32 20.02
C SER A 30 13.35 -17.79 21.28
N PRO A 31 13.34 -17.01 22.39
CA PRO A 31 12.64 -17.37 23.62
C PRO A 31 11.14 -17.61 23.43
N SER A 32 10.48 -16.90 22.52
CA SER A 32 9.05 -17.07 22.23
C SER A 32 8.72 -18.44 21.61
N CYS A 33 9.69 -19.04 20.92
CA CYS A 33 9.54 -20.35 20.28
C CYS A 33 9.79 -21.51 21.26
N MET A 34 10.32 -21.22 22.46
CA MET A 34 10.57 -22.21 23.51
C MET A 34 9.34 -22.50 24.38
N GLU A 35 8.25 -21.74 24.23
CA GLU A 35 7.07 -21.85 25.11
C GLU A 35 6.50 -23.27 25.17
N LEU A 36 6.36 -23.92 24.00
CA LEU A 36 5.88 -25.30 23.96
C LEU A 36 6.86 -26.28 24.62
N ALA A 37 8.17 -26.05 24.43
CA ALA A 37 9.20 -26.87 25.06
C ALA A 37 9.15 -26.76 26.59
N ASN A 38 8.99 -25.53 27.10
CA ASN A 38 8.81 -25.27 28.53
C ASN A 38 7.57 -25.96 29.09
N ARG A 39 6.41 -25.84 28.42
CA ARG A 39 5.17 -26.50 28.85
C ARG A 39 5.27 -28.03 28.86
N ILE A 40 6.00 -28.62 27.90
CA ILE A 40 6.26 -30.06 27.88
C ILE A 40 7.18 -30.44 29.05
N ALA A 41 8.23 -29.68 29.31
CA ALA A 41 9.16 -29.88 30.41
C ALA A 41 8.43 -29.83 31.77
N GLU A 42 7.59 -28.81 31.98
CA GLU A 42 6.74 -28.64 33.17
C GLU A 42 5.81 -29.84 33.40
N ARG A 43 5.12 -30.32 32.34
CA ARG A 43 4.21 -31.47 32.45
C ARG A 43 4.93 -32.79 32.73
N LEU A 44 6.18 -32.92 32.29
CA LEU A 44 7.02 -34.09 32.56
C LEU A 44 7.72 -33.98 33.94
N GLY A 45 7.74 -32.79 34.54
CA GLY A 45 8.49 -32.50 35.76
C GLY A 45 10.00 -32.68 35.56
N VAL A 46 10.52 -32.20 34.43
CA VAL A 46 11.95 -32.17 34.08
C VAL A 46 12.34 -30.76 33.66
N GLU A 47 13.61 -30.39 33.84
CA GLU A 47 14.13 -29.11 33.35
C GLU A 47 14.63 -29.24 31.92
N LEU A 48 14.59 -28.14 31.15
CA LEU A 48 15.25 -28.09 29.86
C LEU A 48 16.77 -28.08 30.04
N GLY A 49 17.44 -28.89 29.24
CA GLY A 49 18.88 -29.01 29.23
C GLY A 49 19.57 -27.71 28.80
N LYS A 50 20.73 -27.43 29.40
CA LYS A 50 21.45 -26.18 29.18
C LYS A 50 22.10 -26.15 27.80
N THR A 51 21.59 -25.29 26.93
CA THR A 51 22.06 -25.14 25.55
C THR A 51 22.07 -23.68 25.14
N GLU A 52 23.10 -23.30 24.37
CA GLU A 52 23.15 -22.00 23.70
C GLU A 52 22.98 -22.21 22.20
N VAL A 53 21.95 -21.59 21.63
CA VAL A 53 21.67 -21.59 20.20
C VAL A 53 21.71 -20.14 19.73
N TYR A 54 22.69 -19.80 18.90
CA TYR A 54 22.86 -18.45 18.38
C TYR A 54 23.28 -18.47 16.91
N GLN A 55 23.21 -17.30 16.28
CA GLN A 55 23.77 -17.09 14.95
C GLN A 55 24.99 -16.18 15.01
N ASP A 56 26.03 -16.57 14.29
CA ASP A 56 27.21 -15.75 14.06
C ASP A 56 26.86 -14.54 13.18
N SER A 57 27.75 -13.55 13.16
CA SER A 57 27.60 -12.35 12.32
C SER A 57 27.52 -12.63 10.82
N ASN A 58 28.00 -13.80 10.37
CA ASN A 58 27.91 -14.26 8.97
C ASN A 58 26.60 -15.02 8.67
N GLY A 59 25.71 -15.20 9.65
CA GLY A 59 24.45 -15.95 9.52
C GLY A 59 24.57 -17.46 9.74
N GLU A 60 25.75 -17.98 10.08
CA GLU A 60 25.93 -19.39 10.41
C GLU A 60 25.29 -19.73 11.76
N THR A 61 24.71 -20.92 11.86
CA THR A 61 24.05 -21.39 13.08
C THR A 61 25.05 -22.14 13.95
N ARG A 62 25.21 -21.70 15.20
CA ARG A 62 26.05 -22.37 16.20
C ARG A 62 25.22 -22.85 17.38
N ILE A 63 25.55 -24.05 17.84
CA ILE A 63 24.90 -24.69 18.98
C ILE A 63 25.96 -25.22 19.91
N GLN A 64 25.84 -24.87 21.18
CA GLN A 64 26.71 -25.35 22.25
C GLN A 64 25.87 -26.05 23.31
N ILE A 65 26.09 -27.35 23.45
CA ILE A 65 25.47 -28.19 24.49
C ILE A 65 26.34 -28.05 25.75
N GLN A 66 25.79 -27.48 26.82
CA GLN A 66 26.54 -27.17 28.05
C GLN A 66 26.47 -28.29 29.10
N GLU A 67 25.86 -29.42 28.75
CA GLU A 67 25.69 -30.57 29.65
C GLU A 67 26.00 -31.91 28.96
N SER A 68 26.34 -32.92 29.76
CA SER A 68 26.70 -34.24 29.23
C SER A 68 25.46 -35.05 28.83
N VAL A 69 25.43 -35.45 27.57
CA VAL A 69 24.38 -36.28 26.94
C VAL A 69 24.83 -37.71 26.63
N ARG A 70 26.05 -38.09 27.04
CA ARG A 70 26.64 -39.41 26.74
C ARG A 70 25.79 -40.55 27.29
N GLY A 71 25.36 -41.45 26.41
CA GLY A 71 24.57 -42.63 26.77
C GLY A 71 23.13 -42.33 27.22
N LYS A 72 22.69 -41.07 27.13
CA LYS A 72 21.33 -40.62 27.46
C LYS A 72 20.42 -40.61 26.23
N ASP A 73 19.11 -40.64 26.48
CA ASP A 73 18.08 -40.55 25.45
C ASP A 73 17.64 -39.08 25.34
N VAL A 74 17.94 -38.45 24.20
CA VAL A 74 17.80 -37.00 24.00
C VAL A 74 16.55 -36.71 23.17
N TYR A 75 15.75 -35.74 23.61
CA TYR A 75 14.57 -35.25 22.91
C TYR A 75 14.77 -33.78 22.54
N ILE A 76 14.77 -33.47 21.24
CA ILE A 76 14.95 -32.13 20.72
C ILE A 76 13.59 -31.59 20.27
N ILE A 77 13.05 -30.63 21.01
CA ILE A 77 11.81 -29.95 20.65
C ILE A 77 12.15 -28.78 19.72
N GLN A 78 11.56 -28.80 18.52
CA GLN A 78 11.71 -27.72 17.57
C GLN A 78 10.36 -27.21 17.09
N THR A 79 10.04 -25.97 17.45
CA THR A 79 8.95 -25.22 16.83
C THR A 79 9.48 -24.43 15.63
N ILE A 80 8.67 -24.26 14.60
CA ILE A 80 9.10 -23.61 13.36
C ILE A 80 8.73 -22.13 13.40
N SER A 81 9.74 -21.26 13.28
CA SER A 81 9.57 -19.81 13.15
C SER A 81 9.34 -19.41 11.67
N PRO A 82 9.07 -18.12 11.36
CA PRO A 82 8.94 -17.66 9.98
C PRO A 82 10.14 -18.01 9.10
N ASP A 83 11.36 -18.04 9.67
CA ASP A 83 12.54 -18.53 8.98
C ASP A 83 12.68 -20.05 9.14
N VAL A 84 12.07 -20.78 8.21
CA VAL A 84 12.00 -22.24 8.23
C VAL A 84 13.38 -22.87 8.01
N ASN A 85 14.20 -22.28 7.12
CA ASN A 85 15.52 -22.81 6.79
C ASN A 85 16.45 -22.75 8.00
N ARG A 86 16.41 -21.63 8.73
CA ARG A 86 17.16 -21.49 9.98
C ARG A 86 16.73 -22.53 11.00
N CYS A 87 15.43 -22.67 11.27
CA CYS A 87 14.96 -23.66 12.25
C CYS A 87 15.32 -25.10 11.87
N LEU A 88 15.37 -25.41 10.57
CA LEU A 88 15.82 -26.70 10.09
C LEU A 88 17.31 -26.92 10.36
N MET A 89 18.14 -25.90 10.11
CA MET A 89 19.57 -25.97 10.37
C MET A 89 19.87 -26.05 11.87
N GLU A 90 19.17 -25.28 12.70
CA GLU A 90 19.24 -25.37 14.16
C GLU A 90 18.98 -26.80 14.64
N LEU A 91 17.91 -27.44 14.16
CA LEU A 91 17.61 -28.83 14.49
C LEU A 91 18.70 -29.81 14.03
N CYS A 92 19.15 -29.68 12.78
CA CYS A 92 20.14 -30.61 12.21
C CYS A 92 21.49 -30.50 12.91
N VAL A 93 21.95 -29.27 13.18
CA VAL A 93 23.21 -29.02 13.91
C VAL A 93 23.09 -29.52 15.35
N MET A 94 21.96 -29.33 16.03
CA MET A 94 21.76 -29.83 17.39
C MET A 94 21.76 -31.35 17.46
N ALA A 95 21.03 -32.01 16.54
CA ALA A 95 20.98 -33.46 16.46
C ALA A 95 22.37 -34.05 16.20
N TYR A 96 23.11 -33.46 15.26
CA TYR A 96 24.47 -33.90 14.95
C TYR A 96 25.43 -33.68 16.13
N GLY A 97 25.29 -32.57 16.85
CA GLY A 97 26.02 -32.30 18.09
C GLY A 97 25.73 -33.34 19.18
N CYS A 98 24.47 -33.75 19.35
CA CYS A 98 24.08 -34.78 20.31
C CYS A 98 24.68 -36.16 19.96
N VAL A 99 24.65 -36.54 18.67
CA VAL A 99 25.27 -37.79 18.21
C VAL A 99 26.79 -37.77 18.41
N THR A 100 27.44 -36.65 18.09
CA THR A 100 28.87 -36.46 18.30
C THR A 100 29.24 -36.55 19.78
N ALA A 101 28.36 -36.06 20.67
CA ALA A 101 28.48 -36.19 22.12
C ALA A 101 28.10 -37.60 22.67
N CYS A 102 27.95 -38.60 21.79
CA CYS A 102 27.62 -39.99 22.10
C CYS A 102 26.26 -40.17 22.80
N ALA A 103 25.24 -39.38 22.42
CA ALA A 103 23.86 -39.67 22.81
C ALA A 103 23.46 -41.08 22.35
N ARG A 104 22.69 -41.79 23.17
CA ARG A 104 22.23 -43.16 22.87
C ARG A 104 21.15 -43.13 21.78
N SER A 105 20.23 -42.19 21.87
CA SER A 105 19.18 -41.93 20.91
C SER A 105 18.88 -40.44 20.84
N VAL A 106 18.48 -39.96 19.66
CA VAL A 106 18.13 -38.56 19.42
C VAL A 106 16.75 -38.52 18.76
N CYS A 107 15.74 -38.19 19.55
CA CYS A 107 14.36 -38.05 19.11
C CYS A 107 14.06 -36.59 18.75
N GLY A 108 13.65 -36.33 17.52
CA GLY A 108 13.13 -35.03 17.12
C GLY A 108 11.64 -34.91 17.47
N VAL A 109 11.25 -33.88 18.21
CA VAL A 109 9.85 -33.54 18.49
C VAL A 109 9.51 -32.29 17.69
N LEU A 110 8.86 -32.49 16.54
CA LEU A 110 8.48 -31.44 15.60
C LEU A 110 6.96 -31.42 15.50
N PRO A 111 6.25 -30.62 16.32
CA PRO A 111 4.79 -30.55 16.27
C PRO A 111 4.27 -30.24 14.87
N TYR A 112 4.95 -29.34 14.16
CA TYR A 112 4.73 -29.04 12.77
C TYR A 112 5.94 -29.45 11.93
N LEU A 113 5.75 -30.38 11.00
CA LEU A 113 6.80 -30.81 10.09
C LEU A 113 6.97 -29.79 8.94
N PRO A 114 8.13 -29.09 8.84
CA PRO A 114 8.37 -28.13 7.77
C PRO A 114 8.44 -28.83 6.41
N TYR A 115 8.14 -28.08 5.33
CA TYR A 115 8.09 -28.59 3.95
C TYR A 115 7.07 -29.72 3.70
N SER A 116 6.19 -30.05 4.67
CA SER A 116 5.20 -31.13 4.55
C SER A 116 4.21 -30.95 3.39
N LYS A 117 3.89 -29.71 2.99
CA LYS A 117 3.08 -29.43 1.78
C LYS A 117 3.79 -29.80 0.47
N GLN A 118 5.13 -29.86 0.46
CA GLN A 118 5.94 -30.25 -0.69
C GLN A 118 6.20 -31.77 -0.71
N CYS A 119 5.18 -32.56 -0.34
CA CYS A 119 5.23 -34.02 -0.32
C CYS A 119 4.88 -34.66 -1.66
N LYS A 120 4.33 -33.89 -2.61
CA LYS A 120 4.01 -34.32 -3.96
C LYS A 120 4.92 -33.63 -4.95
N MET A 121 5.40 -34.39 -5.93
CA MET A 121 6.16 -33.85 -7.05
C MET A 121 5.20 -33.10 -7.97
N ARG A 122 5.41 -31.79 -8.13
CA ARG A 122 4.64 -30.95 -9.06
C ARG A 122 5.49 -30.66 -10.30
N LYS A 123 4.96 -30.88 -11.51
CA LYS A 123 5.68 -30.68 -12.80
C LYS A 123 7.05 -31.41 -12.82
N ARG A 124 8.09 -30.73 -13.31
CA ARG A 124 9.52 -31.13 -13.23
C ARG A 124 10.18 -30.69 -11.91
N GLY A 125 9.46 -30.73 -10.80
CA GLY A 125 9.97 -30.38 -9.47
C GLY A 125 10.52 -31.59 -8.69
N SER A 126 10.94 -31.36 -7.45
CA SER A 126 11.40 -32.39 -6.52
C SER A 126 10.44 -32.58 -5.36
N ILE A 127 10.51 -33.72 -4.67
CA ILE A 127 9.80 -33.96 -3.41
C ILE A 127 10.68 -33.46 -2.26
N VAL A 128 10.63 -32.16 -2.00
CA VAL A 128 11.50 -31.51 -1.01
C VAL A 128 11.26 -32.10 0.39
N CYS A 129 10.02 -32.47 0.74
CA CYS A 129 9.74 -33.13 2.02
C CYS A 129 10.57 -34.41 2.24
N LYS A 130 10.79 -35.22 1.18
CA LYS A 130 11.64 -36.42 1.25
C LYS A 130 13.12 -36.08 1.40
N LEU A 131 13.58 -35.00 0.76
CA LEU A 131 14.94 -34.49 0.95
C LEU A 131 15.16 -34.07 2.41
N ILE A 132 14.23 -33.30 2.98
CA ILE A 132 14.30 -32.86 4.37
C ILE A 132 14.26 -34.03 5.34
N ALA A 133 13.38 -35.01 5.12
CA ALA A 133 13.34 -36.23 5.91
C ALA A 133 14.68 -36.98 5.88
N SER A 134 15.31 -37.06 4.70
CA SER A 134 16.62 -37.69 4.53
C SER A 134 17.72 -36.90 5.24
N LEU A 135 17.69 -35.57 5.17
CA LEU A 135 18.63 -34.68 5.85
C LEU A 135 18.55 -34.83 7.37
N MET A 136 17.34 -34.84 7.93
CA MET A 136 17.11 -35.06 9.38
C MET A 136 17.64 -36.43 9.84
N CYS A 137 17.34 -37.51 9.08
CA CYS A 137 17.90 -38.83 9.38
C CYS A 137 19.45 -38.83 9.33
N ARG A 138 20.03 -38.12 8.34
CA ARG A 138 21.50 -38.03 8.18
C ARG A 138 22.17 -37.17 9.24
N ALA A 139 21.48 -36.16 9.76
CA ALA A 139 21.93 -35.35 10.88
C ALA A 139 21.99 -36.16 12.19
N GLY A 140 21.36 -37.33 12.25
CA GLY A 140 21.46 -38.25 13.38
C GLY A 140 20.19 -38.44 14.19
N LEU A 141 19.03 -37.98 13.70
CA LEU A 141 17.76 -38.31 14.33
C LEU A 141 17.51 -39.83 14.24
N THR A 142 17.19 -40.46 15.37
CA THR A 142 16.88 -41.89 15.48
C THR A 142 15.38 -42.16 15.53
N HIS A 143 14.58 -41.15 15.92
CA HIS A 143 13.12 -41.24 16.04
C HIS A 143 12.51 -39.85 15.80
N LEU A 144 11.29 -39.77 15.27
CA LEU A 144 10.57 -38.50 15.07
C LEU A 144 9.18 -38.56 15.70
N ILE A 145 8.81 -37.54 16.46
CA ILE A 145 7.44 -37.32 16.96
C ILE A 145 6.91 -36.06 16.30
N THR A 146 5.73 -36.15 15.68
CA THR A 146 5.06 -35.04 14.97
C THR A 146 3.56 -35.09 15.22
N VAL A 147 2.84 -34.01 14.94
CA VAL A 147 1.38 -33.95 15.05
C VAL A 147 0.77 -33.76 13.66
N ASP A 148 -0.25 -34.57 13.34
CA ASP A 148 -1.08 -34.52 12.13
C ASP A 148 -0.32 -34.17 10.84
N LEU A 149 0.49 -35.13 10.35
CA LEU A 149 1.15 -35.02 9.04
C LEU A 149 0.18 -34.64 7.91
N HIS A 150 0.62 -33.75 7.01
CA HIS A 150 -0.18 -33.24 5.90
C HIS A 150 -0.82 -34.35 5.05
N GLN A 151 -0.03 -35.39 4.78
CA GLN A 151 -0.45 -36.65 4.18
C GLN A 151 0.16 -37.77 5.04
N LYS A 152 -0.59 -38.83 5.34
CA LYS A 152 -0.12 -39.92 6.22
C LYS A 152 1.04 -40.68 5.60
N GLU A 153 1.10 -40.69 4.27
CA GLU A 153 2.12 -41.32 3.45
C GLU A 153 3.51 -40.70 3.65
N ILE A 154 3.58 -39.45 4.15
CA ILE A 154 4.85 -38.78 4.50
C ILE A 154 5.63 -39.58 5.54
N GLN A 155 4.95 -40.36 6.37
CA GLN A 155 5.60 -41.25 7.34
C GLN A 155 6.62 -42.19 6.66
N GLY A 156 6.33 -42.66 5.44
CA GLY A 156 7.24 -43.50 4.65
C GLY A 156 8.46 -42.75 4.06
N PHE A 157 8.53 -41.42 4.22
CA PHE A 157 9.70 -40.65 3.79
C PHE A 157 10.87 -40.76 4.77
N PHE A 158 10.61 -41.11 6.02
CA PHE A 158 11.63 -41.27 7.04
C PHE A 158 12.12 -42.72 7.09
N ASN A 159 13.43 -42.90 7.20
CA ASN A 159 14.03 -44.23 7.39
C ASN A 159 14.17 -44.59 8.87
N ILE A 160 13.48 -43.85 9.74
CA ILE A 160 13.46 -43.97 11.18
C ILE A 160 12.00 -44.10 11.65
N PRO A 161 11.73 -44.65 12.84
CA PRO A 161 10.38 -44.67 13.37
C PRO A 161 9.82 -43.24 13.53
N VAL A 162 8.56 -43.07 13.15
CA VAL A 162 7.84 -41.79 13.22
C VAL A 162 6.52 -42.01 13.94
N ASP A 163 6.31 -41.28 15.04
CA ASP A 163 5.03 -41.19 15.73
C ASP A 163 4.26 -39.97 15.23
N ASN A 164 3.23 -40.21 14.42
CA ASN A 164 2.32 -39.17 13.94
C ASN A 164 1.10 -39.09 14.87
N LEU A 165 1.19 -38.21 15.87
CA LEU A 165 0.14 -37.97 16.86
C LEU A 165 -1.06 -37.26 16.21
N ARG A 166 -2.24 -37.40 16.82
CA ARG A 166 -3.49 -36.81 16.32
C ARG A 166 -3.94 -35.69 17.26
N ALA A 167 -4.19 -34.50 16.72
CA ALA A 167 -4.81 -33.40 17.45
C ALA A 167 -6.34 -33.57 17.56
N SER A 168 -6.92 -34.48 16.77
CA SER A 168 -8.37 -34.65 16.68
C SER A 168 -9.09 -34.88 18.03
N PRO A 169 -8.54 -35.59 19.05
CA PRO A 169 -9.22 -35.70 20.36
C PRO A 169 -9.43 -34.34 21.04
N PHE A 170 -8.43 -33.46 20.99
CA PHE A 170 -8.51 -32.12 21.59
C PHE A 170 -9.43 -31.20 20.79
N LEU A 171 -9.40 -31.29 19.46
CA LEU A 171 -10.31 -30.52 18.59
C LEU A 171 -11.77 -30.95 18.79
N LEU A 172 -12.03 -32.25 19.00
CA LEU A 172 -13.37 -32.75 19.31
C LEU A 172 -13.87 -32.22 20.65
N GLN A 173 -13.03 -32.30 21.67
CA GLN A 173 -13.36 -31.77 23.00
C GLN A 173 -13.68 -30.28 22.93
N TYR A 174 -12.84 -29.50 22.23
CA TYR A 174 -13.07 -28.06 22.04
C TYR A 174 -14.40 -27.77 21.35
N ILE A 175 -14.75 -28.51 20.29
CA ILE A 175 -16.05 -28.33 19.60
C ILE A 175 -17.22 -28.63 20.54
N GLN A 176 -17.09 -29.63 21.41
CA GLN A 176 -18.16 -30.01 22.33
C GLN A 176 -18.31 -29.04 23.51
N GLU A 177 -17.22 -28.43 23.97
CA GLU A 177 -17.19 -27.53 25.13
C GLU A 177 -17.47 -26.08 24.76
N GLU A 178 -16.91 -25.58 23.66
CA GLU A 178 -16.88 -24.15 23.34
C GLU A 178 -17.85 -23.73 22.21
N ILE A 179 -18.30 -24.66 21.36
CA ILE A 179 -19.24 -24.32 20.27
C ILE A 179 -20.68 -24.53 20.74
N PRO A 180 -21.49 -23.45 20.88
CA PRO A 180 -22.88 -23.57 21.26
C PRO A 180 -23.66 -24.32 20.17
N ASP A 181 -24.51 -25.26 20.59
CA ASP A 181 -25.35 -26.08 19.70
C ASP A 181 -24.56 -26.77 18.56
N TYR A 182 -23.41 -27.38 18.89
CA TYR A 182 -22.58 -28.08 17.89
C TYR A 182 -23.32 -29.21 17.15
N HIS A 183 -24.44 -29.72 17.67
CA HIS A 183 -25.26 -30.74 17.00
C HIS A 183 -25.94 -30.19 15.74
N ASN A 184 -26.20 -28.89 15.68
CA ASN A 184 -26.68 -28.18 14.49
C ASN A 184 -25.52 -27.74 13.56
N ALA A 185 -24.28 -28.16 13.84
CA ALA A 185 -23.14 -27.83 13.00
C ALA A 185 -23.01 -28.78 11.79
N VAL A 186 -22.31 -28.29 10.77
CA VAL A 186 -21.86 -29.06 9.60
C VAL A 186 -20.34 -28.95 9.50
N ILE A 187 -19.64 -30.08 9.44
CA ILE A 187 -18.19 -30.09 9.22
C ILE A 187 -17.93 -29.86 7.73
N VAL A 188 -17.14 -28.84 7.41
CA VAL A 188 -16.83 -28.46 6.03
C VAL A 188 -15.37 -28.75 5.70
N ALA A 189 -15.15 -29.53 4.65
CA ALA A 189 -13.82 -29.69 4.05
C ALA A 189 -13.55 -28.55 3.07
N LYS A 190 -12.44 -27.82 3.26
CA LYS A 190 -12.02 -26.74 2.35
C LYS A 190 -11.73 -27.23 0.93
N SER A 191 -11.27 -28.47 0.79
CA SER A 191 -10.93 -29.06 -0.50
C SER A 191 -11.17 -30.58 -0.49
N PRO A 192 -11.19 -31.23 -1.66
CA PRO A 192 -11.25 -32.69 -1.74
C PRO A 192 -10.10 -33.38 -0.98
N SER A 193 -8.94 -32.74 -0.86
CA SER A 193 -7.79 -33.30 -0.15
C SER A 193 -7.97 -33.34 1.38
N SER A 194 -8.74 -32.40 1.94
CA SER A 194 -9.07 -32.35 3.38
C SER A 194 -10.36 -33.10 3.73
N ALA A 195 -11.11 -33.60 2.73
CA ALA A 195 -12.38 -34.31 2.91
C ALA A 195 -12.28 -35.52 3.86
N LYS A 196 -11.21 -36.33 3.76
CA LYS A 196 -11.02 -37.48 4.66
C LYS A 196 -10.87 -37.06 6.13
N ARG A 197 -10.27 -35.90 6.39
CA ARG A 197 -10.09 -35.37 7.75
C ARG A 197 -11.39 -34.82 8.30
N ALA A 198 -12.10 -34.03 7.50
CA ALA A 198 -13.44 -33.54 7.81
C ALA A 198 -14.42 -34.69 8.10
N GLN A 199 -14.40 -35.75 7.28
CA GLN A 199 -15.22 -36.95 7.48
C GLN A 199 -14.93 -37.63 8.82
N SER A 200 -13.66 -37.82 9.15
CA SER A 200 -13.28 -38.42 10.43
C SER A 200 -13.76 -37.61 11.64
N LEU A 201 -13.93 -36.29 11.51
CA LEU A 201 -14.44 -35.43 12.58
C LEU A 201 -15.98 -35.48 12.62
N ALA A 202 -16.62 -35.41 11.46
CA ALA A 202 -18.06 -35.49 11.29
C ALA A 202 -18.64 -36.81 11.84
N GLU A 203 -18.00 -37.94 11.55
CA GLU A 203 -18.40 -39.27 12.05
C GLU A 203 -18.33 -39.36 13.59
N ARG A 204 -17.32 -38.73 14.20
CA ARG A 204 -17.13 -38.75 15.65
C ARG A 204 -18.08 -37.81 16.38
N LEU A 205 -18.40 -36.66 15.78
CA LEU A 205 -19.38 -35.70 16.30
C LEU A 205 -20.83 -36.08 15.95
N ARG A 206 -21.04 -37.05 15.05
CA ARG A 206 -22.35 -37.45 14.50
C ARG A 206 -23.09 -36.30 13.82
N VAL A 207 -22.36 -35.47 13.07
CA VAL A 207 -22.90 -34.33 12.33
C VAL A 207 -22.70 -34.51 10.82
N SER A 208 -23.40 -33.70 10.02
CA SER A 208 -23.27 -33.72 8.56
C SER A 208 -21.91 -33.21 8.08
N ILE A 209 -21.48 -33.66 6.91
CA ILE A 209 -20.29 -33.17 6.20
C ILE A 209 -20.69 -32.43 4.94
N ALA A 210 -20.00 -31.32 4.65
CA ALA A 210 -19.98 -30.67 3.35
C ALA A 210 -18.55 -30.58 2.81
N VAL A 211 -18.39 -30.56 1.49
CA VAL A 211 -17.08 -30.44 0.83
C VAL A 211 -17.13 -29.30 -0.16
N ILE A 212 -16.15 -28.41 -0.10
CA ILE A 212 -15.98 -27.37 -1.10
C ILE A 212 -15.12 -27.93 -2.23
N HIS A 213 -15.67 -27.90 -3.44
CA HIS A 213 -15.02 -28.30 -4.68
C HIS A 213 -14.79 -27.08 -5.56
N GLY A 214 -13.56 -26.89 -6.02
CA GLY A 214 -13.19 -25.80 -6.92
C GLY A 214 -11.82 -25.25 -6.54
N ASP A 215 -10.94 -25.22 -7.52
CA ASP A 215 -9.51 -25.04 -7.28
C ASP A 215 -9.15 -23.58 -6.96
N ALA A 216 -8.99 -23.27 -5.66
CA ALA A 216 -8.18 -22.15 -5.21
C ALA A 216 -6.68 -22.47 -5.33
N GLU A 217 -6.29 -23.74 -5.16
CA GLU A 217 -4.92 -24.20 -5.46
C GLU A 217 -4.80 -24.57 -6.93
N THR A 218 -3.83 -23.99 -7.61
CA THR A 218 -3.47 -24.33 -8.98
C THR A 218 -2.93 -25.76 -9.03
N ASP A 219 -3.80 -26.74 -9.21
CA ASP A 219 -3.42 -28.04 -9.79
C ASP A 219 -3.11 -27.80 -11.28
N LEU A 220 -1.96 -27.17 -11.53
CA LEU A 220 -1.34 -27.11 -12.85
C LEU A 220 -1.07 -28.54 -13.30
N LEU A 221 -1.90 -29.00 -14.24
CA LEU A 221 -1.84 -30.26 -14.98
C LEU A 221 -0.46 -30.94 -14.92
N ASP A 222 -0.38 -32.09 -14.25
CA ASP A 222 0.81 -32.93 -14.23
C ASP A 222 0.97 -33.54 -15.64
N GLY A 223 1.90 -32.98 -16.43
CA GLY A 223 2.18 -33.33 -17.83
C GLY A 223 2.73 -34.75 -18.05
N ARG A 224 2.39 -35.70 -17.19
CA ARG A 224 2.75 -37.13 -17.28
C ARG A 224 1.77 -37.96 -18.10
N HIS A 225 0.63 -37.38 -18.50
CA HIS A 225 -0.38 -38.05 -19.33
C HIS A 225 -0.27 -37.71 -20.82
N SER A 226 0.91 -37.28 -21.29
CA SER A 226 1.17 -37.32 -22.72
C SER A 226 1.29 -38.79 -23.15
N PRO A 227 0.44 -39.31 -24.05
CA PRO A 227 0.56 -40.68 -24.52
C PRO A 227 1.93 -40.87 -25.20
N PRO A 228 2.51 -42.09 -25.19
CA PRO A 228 3.80 -42.30 -25.82
C PRO A 228 3.70 -41.97 -27.31
N THR A 229 4.66 -41.22 -27.84
CA THR A 229 4.78 -40.94 -29.27
C THR A 229 4.95 -42.25 -30.04
N VAL A 230 3.89 -42.73 -30.67
CA VAL A 230 3.95 -43.77 -31.69
C VAL A 230 4.73 -43.20 -32.87
N ARG A 231 5.90 -43.77 -33.16
CA ARG A 231 6.65 -43.47 -34.39
C ARG A 231 5.95 -44.18 -35.54
N THR A 232 5.05 -43.49 -36.23
CA THR A 232 4.58 -43.90 -37.55
C THR A 232 5.34 -43.10 -38.61
N THR A 233 6.05 -43.82 -39.46
CA THR A 233 6.69 -43.30 -40.67
C THR A 233 5.64 -42.76 -41.64
N GLY A 234 5.76 -41.48 -42.01
CA GLY A 234 5.08 -40.89 -43.16
C GLY A 234 3.69 -40.29 -42.90
N GLY A 235 3.57 -38.97 -43.05
CA GLY A 235 2.32 -38.21 -43.08
C GLY A 235 2.07 -37.35 -41.83
N LEU A 236 1.78 -36.05 -42.03
CA LEU A 236 1.32 -35.16 -40.96
C LEU A 236 0.01 -35.67 -40.37
N PRO A 237 -0.09 -35.91 -39.05
CA PRO A 237 -1.37 -36.04 -38.38
C PRO A 237 -1.80 -34.67 -37.85
N GLU A 238 -3.00 -34.22 -38.22
CA GLU A 238 -3.72 -33.18 -37.49
C GLU A 238 -3.85 -33.61 -36.01
N LEU A 239 -3.21 -32.88 -35.11
CA LEU A 239 -3.37 -33.07 -33.67
C LEU A 239 -4.79 -32.60 -33.27
N PRO A 240 -5.64 -33.46 -32.66
CA PRO A 240 -6.90 -33.00 -32.12
C PRO A 240 -6.63 -32.00 -30.99
N PHE A 241 -7.21 -30.81 -31.11
CA PHE A 241 -7.19 -29.76 -30.10
C PHE A 241 -7.76 -30.31 -28.79
N CYS A 242 -6.91 -30.62 -27.81
CA CYS A 242 -7.39 -30.91 -26.46
C CYS A 242 -7.90 -29.61 -25.84
N ILE A 243 -9.23 -29.49 -25.74
CA ILE A 243 -9.90 -28.40 -25.04
C ILE A 243 -9.34 -28.34 -23.61
N PRO A 244 -8.81 -27.19 -23.15
CA PRO A 244 -8.40 -27.05 -21.76
C PRO A 244 -9.63 -27.29 -20.88
N LYS A 245 -9.54 -28.20 -19.91
CA LYS A 245 -10.58 -28.38 -18.88
C LYS A 245 -10.86 -27.01 -18.27
N GLU A 246 -12.08 -26.50 -18.46
CA GLU A 246 -12.54 -25.28 -17.80
C GLU A 246 -12.35 -25.42 -16.29
N LYS A 247 -11.86 -24.35 -15.66
CA LYS A 247 -11.67 -24.29 -14.22
C LYS A 247 -13.06 -24.32 -13.57
N HIS A 248 -13.40 -25.43 -12.90
CA HIS A 248 -14.72 -25.58 -12.28
C HIS A 248 -14.96 -24.47 -11.24
N PRO A 249 -16.14 -23.84 -11.22
CA PRO A 249 -16.49 -22.85 -10.21
C PRO A 249 -16.44 -23.47 -8.81
N ILE A 250 -16.02 -22.67 -7.82
CA ILE A 250 -16.04 -23.07 -6.41
C ILE A 250 -17.50 -23.32 -6.02
N THR A 251 -17.80 -24.55 -5.66
CA THR A 251 -19.13 -25.05 -5.34
C THR A 251 -19.07 -25.81 -4.02
N VAL A 252 -20.04 -25.54 -3.15
CA VAL A 252 -20.24 -26.32 -1.93
C VAL A 252 -21.10 -27.53 -2.26
N VAL A 253 -20.61 -28.72 -1.92
CA VAL A 253 -21.33 -29.98 -2.04
C VAL A 253 -21.74 -30.41 -0.64
N GLY A 254 -23.01 -30.23 -0.31
CA GLY A 254 -23.60 -30.50 1.00
C GLY A 254 -24.60 -29.43 1.42
N ASP A 255 -25.54 -29.78 2.29
CA ASP A 255 -26.48 -28.83 2.90
C ASP A 255 -25.80 -28.09 4.06
N VAL A 256 -25.74 -26.77 3.97
CA VAL A 256 -25.09 -25.88 4.93
C VAL A 256 -26.00 -24.76 5.43
N ALA A 257 -27.24 -24.68 4.92
CA ALA A 257 -28.15 -23.58 5.21
C ALA A 257 -28.70 -23.69 6.65
N GLY A 258 -28.68 -22.58 7.40
CA GLY A 258 -29.18 -22.50 8.77
C GLY A 258 -28.34 -23.25 9.82
N ARG A 259 -27.15 -23.72 9.44
CA ARG A 259 -26.24 -24.52 10.28
C ARG A 259 -24.94 -23.79 10.58
N ILE A 260 -24.31 -24.13 11.69
CA ILE A 260 -22.96 -23.63 12.06
C ILE A 260 -21.94 -24.34 11.18
N ALA A 261 -21.18 -23.62 10.38
CA ALA A 261 -20.21 -24.23 9.47
C ALA A 261 -18.83 -24.32 10.14
N ILE A 262 -18.32 -25.54 10.33
CA ILE A 262 -17.00 -25.77 10.94
C ILE A 262 -16.00 -26.19 9.86
N ILE A 263 -15.15 -25.28 9.41
CA ILE A 263 -14.13 -25.57 8.40
C ILE A 263 -12.97 -26.32 9.03
N VAL A 264 -12.67 -27.51 8.50
CA VAL A 264 -11.58 -28.36 8.98
C VAL A 264 -10.50 -28.50 7.92
N ASP A 265 -9.27 -28.19 8.33
CA ASP A 265 -8.05 -28.45 7.55
C ASP A 265 -6.87 -28.75 8.50
N ASP A 266 -5.74 -29.18 7.95
CA ASP A 266 -4.55 -29.53 8.74
C ASP A 266 -3.64 -28.33 8.99
N ILE A 267 -3.53 -27.43 8.00
CA ILE A 267 -2.62 -26.30 8.02
C ILE A 267 -3.29 -25.02 7.47
N ILE A 268 -3.36 -23.95 8.27
CA ILE A 268 -3.51 -22.58 7.79
C ILE A 268 -2.11 -22.03 7.53
N ASP A 269 -1.89 -21.57 6.31
CA ASP A 269 -0.63 -20.95 5.87
C ASP A 269 -0.93 -19.64 5.13
N ASP A 270 -1.90 -19.73 4.21
CA ASP A 270 -2.56 -18.58 3.61
C ASP A 270 -4.03 -18.54 4.04
N ALA A 271 -4.47 -17.38 4.51
CA ALA A 271 -5.83 -17.13 4.95
C ALA A 271 -6.80 -16.94 3.78
N VAL A 272 -6.34 -16.55 2.59
CA VAL A 272 -7.20 -16.21 1.44
C VAL A 272 -8.15 -17.35 1.09
N GLY A 273 -7.63 -18.58 1.00
CA GLY A 273 -8.45 -19.75 0.68
C GLY A 273 -9.48 -20.11 1.77
N PHE A 274 -9.24 -19.74 3.02
CA PHE A 274 -10.19 -19.95 4.13
C PHE A 274 -11.26 -18.87 4.17
N VAL A 275 -10.89 -17.62 3.86
CA VAL A 275 -11.85 -16.50 3.76
C VAL A 275 -12.83 -16.74 2.62
N ALA A 276 -12.33 -17.11 1.44
CA ALA A 276 -13.20 -17.44 0.30
C ALA A 276 -14.16 -18.60 0.61
N ALA A 277 -13.69 -19.62 1.33
CA ALA A 277 -14.54 -20.72 1.79
C ALA A 277 -15.62 -20.24 2.78
N ALA A 278 -15.27 -19.37 3.73
CA ALA A 278 -16.22 -18.82 4.69
C ALA A 278 -17.27 -17.90 4.04
N GLU A 279 -16.86 -17.05 3.10
CA GLU A 279 -17.78 -16.18 2.34
C GLU A 279 -18.78 -17.03 1.53
N MET A 280 -18.31 -18.08 0.85
CA MET A 280 -19.17 -19.01 0.11
C MET A 280 -20.19 -19.74 1.01
N LEU A 281 -19.77 -20.14 2.21
CA LEU A 281 -20.67 -20.77 3.18
C LEU A 281 -21.73 -19.79 3.69
N ARG A 282 -21.35 -18.52 3.91
CA ARG A 282 -22.27 -17.45 4.30
C ARG A 282 -23.29 -17.14 3.20
N GLU A 283 -22.86 -17.07 1.94
CA GLU A 283 -23.76 -16.84 0.80
C GLU A 283 -24.82 -17.92 0.62
N ARG A 284 -24.53 -19.16 1.04
CA ARG A 284 -25.49 -20.28 1.02
C ARG A 284 -26.34 -20.39 2.28
N GLY A 285 -26.37 -19.35 3.12
CA GLY A 285 -27.19 -19.29 4.32
C GLY A 285 -26.59 -20.01 5.53
N GLY A 286 -25.29 -20.33 5.52
CA GLY A 286 -24.59 -20.82 6.72
C GLY A 286 -24.51 -19.73 7.79
N GLY A 287 -24.69 -20.11 9.05
CA GLY A 287 -24.56 -19.23 10.21
C GLY A 287 -23.10 -18.88 10.55
N GLU A 288 -22.82 -18.57 11.81
CA GLU A 288 -21.45 -18.31 12.29
C GLU A 288 -20.50 -19.44 11.87
N SER A 289 -19.34 -19.07 11.30
CA SER A 289 -18.36 -20.01 10.78
C SER A 289 -17.20 -20.15 11.76
N ALA A 290 -17.01 -21.36 12.31
CA ALA A 290 -15.87 -21.68 13.17
C ALA A 290 -14.79 -22.42 12.36
N ILE A 291 -13.52 -22.18 12.64
CA ILE A 291 -12.40 -22.82 11.93
C ILE A 291 -11.65 -23.69 12.94
N SER A 292 -11.50 -24.99 12.65
CA SER A 292 -10.86 -25.97 13.54
C SER A 292 -9.67 -26.64 12.85
N GLN A 293 -8.45 -26.49 13.40
CA GLN A 293 -7.20 -26.94 12.75
C GLN A 293 -6.07 -27.30 13.72
N SER A 294 -5.12 -28.09 13.22
CA SER A 294 -3.95 -28.60 13.96
C SER A 294 -2.71 -27.70 13.92
N SER A 295 -2.52 -26.88 12.87
CA SER A 295 -1.34 -26.01 12.74
C SER A 295 -1.67 -24.69 12.05
N CYS A 296 -1.26 -23.57 12.65
CA CYS A 296 -1.53 -22.22 12.16
C CYS A 296 -0.24 -21.44 11.95
N ARG A 297 -0.03 -20.96 10.72
CA ARG A 297 0.94 -19.95 10.37
C ARG A 297 0.19 -18.77 9.77
N VAL A 298 -0.07 -17.74 10.58
CA VAL A 298 -0.73 -16.52 10.13
C VAL A 298 0.33 -15.44 9.93
N SER A 299 0.68 -15.14 8.68
CA SER A 299 1.54 -14.01 8.31
C SER A 299 0.78 -12.69 8.46
N ARG A 300 0.52 -12.25 9.70
CA ARG A 300 -0.24 -11.03 9.98
C ARG A 300 0.60 -9.76 10.19
N ASN A 301 1.94 -9.88 10.26
CA ASN A 301 2.85 -8.79 10.61
C ASN A 301 3.96 -8.51 9.58
N THR A 302 3.80 -8.89 8.31
CA THR A 302 4.83 -8.58 7.32
C THR A 302 4.71 -7.14 6.84
N LEU A 303 5.87 -6.51 6.63
CA LEU A 303 5.99 -5.13 6.13
C LEU A 303 5.14 -4.87 4.86
N SER A 304 5.02 -5.89 4.01
CA SER A 304 4.23 -5.85 2.76
C SER A 304 2.72 -5.69 3.01
N GLY A 305 2.18 -6.26 4.10
CA GLY A 305 0.77 -6.12 4.46
C GLY A 305 0.43 -4.68 4.88
N TYR A 306 1.30 -4.06 5.67
CA TYR A 306 1.13 -2.68 6.12
C TYR A 306 1.32 -1.66 4.98
N PHE A 307 2.37 -1.82 4.17
CA PHE A 307 2.76 -0.84 3.14
C PHE A 307 2.19 -1.07 1.74
N LEU A 308 1.75 -2.27 1.37
CA LEU A 308 1.32 -2.60 0.00
C LEU A 308 -0.05 -3.28 -0.08
N ALA A 309 -0.79 -3.32 1.04
CA ALA A 309 -2.11 -3.95 1.11
C ALA A 309 -2.14 -5.39 0.53
N GLY A 310 -1.02 -6.13 0.63
CA GLY A 310 -0.90 -7.48 0.10
C GLY A 310 -0.87 -7.61 -1.43
N ARG A 311 -0.82 -6.51 -2.20
CA ARG A 311 -0.85 -6.49 -3.68
C ARG A 311 -2.03 -7.24 -4.31
N ASP A 312 -3.23 -7.12 -3.74
CA ASP A 312 -4.43 -7.79 -4.27
C ASP A 312 -5.58 -6.83 -4.60
N MET A 313 -5.28 -5.53 -4.74
CA MET A 313 -6.33 -4.53 -4.94
C MET A 313 -6.83 -4.52 -6.40
N ALA A 314 -8.16 -4.38 -6.56
CA ALA A 314 -8.82 -4.22 -7.85
C ALA A 314 -8.57 -2.83 -8.47
N TRP A 315 -8.94 -2.62 -9.75
CA TRP A 315 -8.61 -1.39 -10.46
C TRP A 315 -9.45 -0.18 -9.99
N TRP A 316 -10.71 -0.42 -9.63
CA TRP A 316 -11.65 0.65 -9.28
C TRP A 316 -11.39 1.31 -7.91
N PRO A 317 -11.06 0.58 -6.81
CA PRO A 317 -10.73 1.22 -5.54
C PRO A 317 -9.39 1.96 -5.62
N ILE A 318 -8.45 1.43 -6.39
CA ILE A 318 -7.17 2.10 -6.63
C ILE A 318 -7.40 3.40 -7.41
N GLY A 319 -8.20 3.40 -8.47
CA GLY A 319 -8.49 4.61 -9.23
C GLY A 319 -9.21 5.68 -8.40
N ALA A 320 -10.19 5.27 -7.59
CA ALA A 320 -10.86 6.17 -6.65
C ALA A 320 -9.90 6.70 -5.58
N SER A 321 -9.03 5.86 -5.02
CA SER A 321 -8.05 6.25 -4.01
C SER A 321 -6.93 7.13 -4.59
N LEU A 322 -6.49 6.90 -5.84
CA LEU A 322 -5.58 7.79 -6.56
C LEU A 322 -6.18 9.19 -6.72
N PHE A 323 -7.46 9.26 -7.10
CA PHE A 323 -8.21 10.52 -7.13
C PHE A 323 -8.30 11.14 -5.74
N ALA A 324 -8.89 10.46 -4.75
CA ALA A 324 -9.08 10.95 -3.38
C ALA A 324 -7.79 11.50 -2.76
N SER A 325 -6.68 10.82 -3.00
CA SER A 325 -5.38 11.18 -2.44
C SER A 325 -4.68 12.29 -3.21
N SER A 326 -5.04 12.46 -4.48
CA SER A 326 -4.55 13.57 -5.28
C SER A 326 -5.32 14.85 -5.01
N GLU A 327 -6.63 14.74 -4.76
CA GLU A 327 -7.49 15.88 -4.51
C GLU A 327 -7.44 16.34 -3.06
N GLY A 328 -7.32 15.40 -2.10
CA GLY A 328 -7.23 15.68 -0.68
C GLY A 328 -8.15 16.81 -0.17
N SER A 329 -7.74 17.47 0.91
CA SER A 329 -8.46 18.64 1.44
C SER A 329 -7.98 19.95 0.85
N GLY A 330 -6.70 20.01 0.46
CA GLY A 330 -6.03 21.19 -0.05
C GLY A 330 -6.66 21.70 -1.35
N LEU A 331 -7.30 20.85 -2.16
CA LEU A 331 -8.02 21.32 -3.35
C LEU A 331 -9.40 21.92 -3.03
N PHE A 332 -10.19 21.33 -2.14
CA PHE A 332 -11.51 21.90 -1.83
C PHE A 332 -11.43 23.32 -1.29
N ILE A 333 -10.35 23.64 -0.59
CA ILE A 333 -10.10 24.99 -0.06
C ILE A 333 -9.24 25.81 -1.04
N GLY A 334 -8.11 25.24 -1.49
CA GLY A 334 -7.16 25.94 -2.33
C GLY A 334 -7.59 26.08 -3.79
N LEU A 335 -8.04 24.99 -4.45
CA LEU A 335 -8.47 25.02 -5.85
C LEU A 335 -9.79 25.79 -5.99
N ALA A 336 -10.75 25.57 -5.08
CA ALA A 336 -11.98 26.36 -5.09
C ALA A 336 -11.70 27.84 -4.80
N GLY A 337 -10.79 28.16 -3.86
CA GLY A 337 -10.41 29.53 -3.59
C GLY A 337 -9.66 30.19 -4.76
N THR A 338 -8.80 29.44 -5.44
CA THR A 338 -8.12 29.93 -6.65
C THR A 338 -9.11 30.08 -7.81
N GLY A 339 -10.11 29.20 -7.93
CA GLY A 339 -11.23 29.35 -8.85
C GLY A 339 -12.10 30.57 -8.52
N ALA A 340 -12.34 30.84 -7.24
CA ALA A 340 -13.05 32.03 -6.79
C ALA A 340 -12.29 33.31 -7.18
N ALA A 341 -10.99 33.39 -6.90
CA ALA A 341 -10.19 34.58 -7.19
C ALA A 341 -9.83 34.73 -8.67
N GLY A 342 -9.51 33.62 -9.33
CA GLY A 342 -8.92 33.57 -10.66
C GLY A 342 -9.84 33.12 -11.77
N GLY A 343 -10.90 32.34 -11.52
CA GLY A 343 -11.78 31.78 -12.55
C GLY A 343 -11.31 30.42 -13.10
N ILE A 344 -11.75 30.07 -14.32
CA ILE A 344 -11.60 28.73 -14.90
C ILE A 344 -10.16 28.35 -15.25
N ALA A 345 -9.25 29.32 -15.42
CA ALA A 345 -7.85 29.06 -15.78
C ALA A 345 -7.15 28.02 -14.88
N VAL A 346 -7.58 27.91 -13.61
CA VAL A 346 -7.05 26.92 -12.67
C VAL A 346 -7.44 25.48 -13.02
N ALA A 347 -8.45 25.25 -13.85
CA ALA A 347 -8.80 23.93 -14.38
C ALA A 347 -7.64 23.32 -15.22
N GLY A 348 -6.75 24.16 -15.74
CA GLY A 348 -5.53 23.73 -16.42
C GLY A 348 -4.66 22.80 -15.56
N PHE A 349 -4.61 22.98 -14.23
CA PHE A 349 -3.87 22.09 -13.33
C PHE A 349 -4.42 20.67 -13.30
N GLU A 350 -5.74 20.52 -13.41
CA GLU A 350 -6.39 19.22 -13.41
C GLU A 350 -6.36 18.58 -14.79
N TRP A 351 -6.70 19.34 -15.82
CA TRP A 351 -6.81 18.82 -17.18
C TRP A 351 -5.45 18.53 -17.81
N ASN A 352 -4.38 19.26 -17.48
CA ASN A 352 -3.05 19.00 -18.06
C ASN A 352 -2.52 17.58 -17.72
N THR A 353 -2.95 17.00 -16.61
CA THR A 353 -2.48 15.68 -16.12
C THR A 353 -2.89 14.50 -17.01
N VAL A 354 -3.90 14.64 -17.88
CA VAL A 354 -4.50 13.55 -18.68
C VAL A 354 -3.58 13.02 -19.78
N CYS A 355 -2.56 13.77 -20.19
CA CYS A 355 -1.71 13.45 -21.34
C CYS A 355 -0.55 12.45 -21.07
N LEU A 356 -0.30 12.00 -19.83
CA LEU A 356 0.97 11.34 -19.45
C LEU A 356 0.91 9.84 -19.11
N PHE A 357 -0.20 9.12 -19.35
CA PHE A 357 -0.40 7.82 -18.70
C PHE A 357 0.19 6.58 -19.41
N GLN A 358 1.46 6.28 -19.11
CA GLN A 358 1.94 4.91 -18.87
C GLN A 358 2.75 4.89 -17.56
N ILE A 359 2.20 4.28 -16.50
CA ILE A 359 2.86 4.23 -15.19
C ILE A 359 4.09 3.34 -15.27
N VAL A 360 5.26 3.97 -15.32
CA VAL A 360 6.53 3.38 -14.88
C VAL A 360 6.88 4.04 -13.56
N THR A 361 7.00 3.25 -12.52
CA THR A 361 7.32 3.73 -11.17
C THR A 361 8.78 4.19 -11.12
N MET A 362 8.99 5.47 -10.82
CA MET A 362 10.27 6.14 -11.05
C MET A 362 11.41 5.81 -10.06
N PRO A 363 11.20 5.66 -8.74
CA PRO A 363 12.32 5.45 -7.81
C PRO A 363 13.06 4.12 -8.04
N GLU A 364 12.33 3.03 -8.25
CA GLU A 364 12.91 1.71 -8.55
C GLU A 364 13.55 1.70 -9.96
N TYR A 365 12.90 2.35 -10.92
CA TYR A 365 13.43 2.51 -12.27
C TYR A 365 14.78 3.23 -12.27
N LEU A 366 14.90 4.38 -11.59
CA LEU A 366 16.15 5.12 -11.50
C LEU A 366 17.23 4.35 -10.74
N GLY A 367 16.85 3.58 -9.72
CA GLY A 367 17.75 2.66 -9.02
C GLY A 367 18.35 1.61 -9.96
N ARG A 368 17.54 1.01 -10.84
CA ARG A 368 18.02 0.05 -11.85
C ARG A 368 18.83 0.72 -12.97
N ARG A 369 18.39 1.89 -13.43
CA ARG A 369 19.00 2.62 -14.55
C ARG A 369 20.38 3.17 -14.25
N PHE A 370 20.59 3.68 -13.05
CA PHE A 370 21.85 4.33 -12.65
C PHE A 370 22.67 3.51 -11.65
N GLY A 371 22.09 2.46 -11.05
CA GLY A 371 22.80 1.53 -10.17
C GLY A 371 23.37 2.16 -8.89
N GLY A 372 22.97 3.40 -8.57
CA GLY A 372 23.55 4.20 -7.50
C GLY A 372 22.58 4.48 -6.36
N GLU A 373 23.04 4.32 -5.12
CA GLU A 373 22.26 4.70 -3.93
C GLU A 373 22.11 6.22 -3.77
N ARG A 374 22.99 7.02 -4.38
CA ARG A 374 23.04 8.48 -4.24
C ARG A 374 21.76 9.15 -4.74
N ILE A 375 21.33 8.80 -5.95
CA ILE A 375 20.11 9.35 -6.57
C ILE A 375 18.87 8.93 -5.79
N ARG A 376 18.82 7.67 -5.33
CA ARG A 376 17.71 7.19 -4.48
C ARG A 376 17.62 7.98 -3.17
N THR A 377 18.73 8.15 -2.45
CA THR A 377 18.75 8.97 -1.22
C THR A 377 18.33 10.42 -1.51
N TYR A 378 18.80 11.02 -2.60
CA TYR A 378 18.40 12.37 -3.01
C TYR A 378 16.88 12.48 -3.20
N LEU A 379 16.27 11.57 -3.96
CA LEU A 379 14.84 11.60 -4.26
C LEU A 379 14.01 11.41 -3.00
N SER A 380 14.42 10.55 -2.08
CA SER A 380 13.73 10.34 -0.81
C SER A 380 13.82 11.60 0.07
N VAL A 381 14.99 12.24 0.15
CA VAL A 381 15.16 13.50 0.91
C VAL A 381 14.33 14.63 0.29
N LEU A 382 14.37 14.81 -1.03
CA LEU A 382 13.57 15.81 -1.74
C LEU A 382 12.08 15.59 -1.54
N SER A 383 11.62 14.34 -1.61
CA SER A 383 10.20 13.97 -1.43
C SER A 383 9.73 14.19 0.02
N LEU A 384 10.58 13.93 1.02
CA LEU A 384 10.30 14.24 2.43
C LEU A 384 10.21 15.75 2.65
N MET A 385 11.13 16.52 2.06
CA MET A 385 11.13 17.98 2.13
C MET A 385 9.86 18.58 1.49
N LEU A 386 9.50 18.11 0.29
CA LEU A 386 8.26 18.49 -0.38
C LEU A 386 7.03 18.09 0.46
N SER A 387 7.03 16.89 1.06
CA SER A 387 5.92 16.46 1.93
C SER A 387 5.68 17.43 3.09
N VAL A 388 6.74 17.97 3.71
CA VAL A 388 6.62 18.97 4.78
C VAL A 388 6.07 20.30 4.26
N PHE A 389 6.64 20.83 3.17
CA PHE A 389 6.35 22.20 2.71
C PHE A 389 5.09 22.33 1.85
N THR A 390 4.69 21.28 1.12
CA THR A 390 3.61 21.36 0.13
C THR A 390 2.39 20.50 0.46
N LYS A 391 2.54 19.47 1.33
CA LYS A 391 1.44 18.54 1.64
C LYS A 391 0.98 18.59 3.09
N ILE A 392 1.84 18.24 4.05
CA ILE A 392 1.44 18.12 5.46
C ILE A 392 1.02 19.49 6.00
N SER A 393 1.84 20.53 5.83
CA SER A 393 1.52 21.87 6.34
C SER A 393 0.25 22.45 5.71
N THR A 394 0.04 22.22 4.42
CA THR A 394 -1.09 22.77 3.66
C THR A 394 -2.39 22.02 3.93
N ASP A 395 -2.38 20.69 4.05
CA ASP A 395 -3.55 19.91 4.49
C ASP A 395 -3.90 20.21 5.95
N LEU A 396 -2.90 20.38 6.84
CA LEU A 396 -3.14 20.79 8.23
C LEU A 396 -3.79 22.18 8.31
N TYR A 397 -3.29 23.13 7.53
CA TYR A 397 -3.83 24.48 7.47
C TYR A 397 -5.23 24.51 6.84
N SER A 398 -5.41 23.82 5.70
CA SER A 398 -6.70 23.67 5.02
C SER A 398 -7.76 23.09 5.96
N GLY A 399 -7.45 21.99 6.64
CA GLY A 399 -8.37 21.38 7.59
C GLY A 399 -8.69 22.25 8.79
N ALA A 400 -7.70 22.94 9.34
CA ALA A 400 -7.93 23.87 10.44
C ALA A 400 -8.79 25.06 10.02
N LEU A 401 -8.57 25.61 8.82
CA LEU A 401 -9.39 26.68 8.24
C LEU A 401 -10.83 26.21 8.01
N PHE A 402 -11.02 24.97 7.53
CA PHE A 402 -12.34 24.37 7.38
C PHE A 402 -13.11 24.34 8.70
N VAL A 403 -12.47 23.80 9.74
CA VAL A 403 -13.07 23.68 11.09
C VAL A 403 -13.35 25.07 11.68
N GLN A 404 -12.46 26.03 11.48
CA GLN A 404 -12.66 27.41 11.91
C GLN A 404 -13.90 28.02 11.25
N VAL A 405 -14.07 27.86 9.93
CA VAL A 405 -15.21 28.43 9.20
C VAL A 405 -16.52 27.71 9.54
N CYS A 406 -16.51 26.38 9.70
CA CYS A 406 -17.72 25.59 9.96
C CYS A 406 -18.16 25.57 11.43
N LEU A 407 -17.22 25.52 12.38
CA LEU A 407 -17.50 25.36 13.81
C LEU A 407 -17.15 26.61 14.64
N GLY A 408 -16.48 27.61 14.06
CA GLY A 408 -16.04 28.81 14.78
C GLY A 408 -14.91 28.57 15.77
N TRP A 409 -14.19 27.44 15.65
CA TRP A 409 -13.11 27.09 16.57
C TRP A 409 -11.79 27.79 16.23
N ASN A 410 -10.92 27.94 17.22
CA ASN A 410 -9.58 28.48 17.00
C ASN A 410 -8.78 27.58 16.05
N LEU A 411 -8.04 28.19 15.12
CA LEU A 411 -7.23 27.49 14.11
C LEU A 411 -6.27 26.48 14.74
N TYR A 412 -5.49 26.89 15.74
CA TYR A 412 -4.49 26.03 16.40
C TYR A 412 -5.14 24.89 17.20
N LEU A 413 -6.25 25.16 17.89
CA LEU A 413 -7.03 24.12 18.56
C LEU A 413 -7.53 23.06 17.57
N SER A 414 -8.00 23.52 16.41
CA SER A 414 -8.49 22.66 15.33
C SER A 414 -7.37 21.81 14.73
N THR A 415 -6.17 22.39 14.53
CA THR A 415 -4.98 21.66 14.09
C THR A 415 -4.59 20.57 15.07
N VAL A 416 -4.52 20.87 16.38
CA VAL A 416 -4.14 19.89 17.41
C VAL A 416 -5.17 18.76 17.50
N LEU A 417 -6.46 19.08 17.53
CA LEU A 417 -7.52 18.08 17.58
C LEU A 417 -7.49 17.17 16.35
N MET A 418 -7.29 17.75 15.17
CA MET A 418 -7.15 16.98 13.92
C MET A 418 -5.94 16.05 13.97
N LEU A 419 -4.77 16.54 14.42
CA LEU A 419 -3.57 15.71 14.55
C LEU A 419 -3.75 14.54 15.52
N VAL A 420 -4.41 14.75 16.65
CA VAL A 420 -4.69 13.68 17.62
C VAL A 420 -5.58 12.60 16.99
N VAL A 421 -6.66 12.99 16.30
CA VAL A 421 -7.57 12.03 15.67
C VAL A 421 -6.87 11.30 14.52
N THR A 422 -6.11 12.01 13.67
CA THR A 422 -5.32 11.39 12.59
C THR A 422 -4.26 10.44 13.14
N ALA A 423 -3.60 10.77 14.25
CA ALA A 423 -2.60 9.89 14.87
C ALA A 423 -3.24 8.59 15.38
N LEU A 424 -4.38 8.66 16.07
CA LEU A 424 -5.12 7.47 16.52
C LEU A 424 -5.51 6.57 15.34
N TYR A 425 -5.99 7.17 14.26
CA TYR A 425 -6.37 6.46 13.04
C TYR A 425 -5.16 5.83 12.33
N THR A 426 -4.04 6.55 12.24
CA THR A 426 -2.79 6.09 11.60
C THR A 426 -2.16 4.91 12.35
N ILE A 427 -2.27 4.87 13.68
CA ILE A 427 -1.75 3.78 14.50
C ILE A 427 -2.57 2.50 14.31
N ALA A 428 -3.88 2.62 14.10
CA ALA A 428 -4.80 1.50 13.96
C ALA A 428 -4.95 0.97 12.51
N GLY A 429 -4.72 1.82 11.50
CA GLY A 429 -4.97 1.50 10.09
C GLY A 429 -3.73 1.09 9.27
N GLY A 430 -3.91 0.16 8.32
CA GLY A 430 -2.95 -0.15 7.26
C GLY A 430 -3.42 0.38 5.89
N LEU A 431 -2.55 0.35 4.86
CA LEU A 431 -2.85 0.95 3.54
C LEU A 431 -4.18 0.46 2.91
N ALA A 432 -4.57 -0.80 3.13
CA ALA A 432 -5.83 -1.35 2.62
C ALA A 432 -7.06 -0.62 3.18
N ALA A 433 -7.08 -0.33 4.50
CA ALA A 433 -8.18 0.38 5.15
C ALA A 433 -8.31 1.82 4.62
N VAL A 434 -7.17 2.46 4.33
CA VAL A 434 -7.11 3.79 3.73
C VAL A 434 -7.73 3.78 2.32
N ILE A 435 -7.41 2.80 1.48
CA ILE A 435 -7.96 2.71 0.11
C ILE A 435 -9.50 2.54 0.12
N TYR A 436 -10.04 1.71 1.02
CA TYR A 436 -11.49 1.51 1.10
C TYR A 436 -12.23 2.75 1.62
N THR A 437 -11.68 3.42 2.64
CA THR A 437 -12.26 4.66 3.17
C THR A 437 -12.20 5.80 2.16
N ASP A 438 -11.08 5.95 1.44
CA ASP A 438 -10.94 6.87 0.30
C ASP A 438 -12.02 6.66 -0.76
N THR A 439 -12.31 5.40 -1.06
CA THR A 439 -13.27 5.06 -2.12
C THR A 439 -14.68 5.48 -1.73
N LEU A 440 -15.11 5.16 -0.50
CA LEU A 440 -16.42 5.59 0.01
C LEU A 440 -16.52 7.11 0.05
N GLN A 441 -15.49 7.77 0.59
CA GLN A 441 -15.42 9.22 0.69
C GLN A 441 -15.52 9.90 -0.67
N THR A 442 -14.85 9.37 -1.70
CA THR A 442 -14.91 9.89 -3.07
C THR A 442 -16.34 9.98 -3.59
N PHE A 443 -17.13 8.91 -3.43
CA PHE A 443 -18.53 8.91 -3.87
C PHE A 443 -19.37 9.97 -3.13
N VAL A 444 -19.21 10.06 -1.82
CA VAL A 444 -19.98 11.02 -1.03
C VAL A 444 -19.59 12.46 -1.35
N MET A 445 -18.29 12.75 -1.53
CA MET A 445 -17.79 14.06 -1.94
C MET A 445 -18.35 14.47 -3.31
N ILE A 446 -18.33 13.58 -4.29
CA ILE A 446 -18.85 13.87 -5.64
C ILE A 446 -20.35 14.20 -5.58
N ILE A 447 -21.14 13.37 -4.90
CA ILE A 447 -22.60 13.61 -4.77
C ILE A 447 -22.88 14.94 -4.07
N GLY A 448 -22.22 15.20 -2.94
CA GLY A 448 -22.43 16.42 -2.19
C GLY A 448 -21.99 17.68 -2.93
N ALA A 449 -20.91 17.60 -3.70
CA ALA A 449 -20.41 18.71 -4.51
C ALA A 449 -21.29 18.96 -5.75
N ILE A 450 -21.88 17.92 -6.36
CA ILE A 450 -22.92 18.08 -7.41
C ILE A 450 -24.14 18.81 -6.84
N ILE A 451 -24.65 18.37 -5.69
CA ILE A 451 -25.80 19.02 -5.03
C ILE A 451 -25.47 20.50 -4.76
N LEU A 452 -24.29 20.78 -4.20
CA LEU A 452 -23.86 22.15 -3.92
C LEU A 452 -23.81 23.02 -5.18
N THR A 453 -23.29 22.48 -6.29
CA THR A 453 -23.19 23.20 -7.56
C THR A 453 -24.59 23.53 -8.12
N ILE A 454 -25.52 22.57 -8.07
CA ILE A 454 -26.89 22.77 -8.55
C ILE A 454 -27.62 23.79 -7.66
N THR A 455 -27.53 23.67 -6.33
CA THR A 455 -28.17 24.61 -5.41
C THR A 455 -27.54 26.00 -5.51
N GLY A 456 -26.23 26.10 -5.66
CA GLY A 456 -25.50 27.36 -5.85
C GLY A 456 -25.89 28.07 -7.14
N THR A 457 -25.93 27.35 -8.26
CA THR A 457 -26.35 27.92 -9.55
C THR A 457 -27.81 28.39 -9.51
N HIS A 458 -28.71 27.59 -8.94
CA HIS A 458 -30.12 27.95 -8.77
C HIS A 458 -30.30 29.20 -7.88
N THR A 459 -29.53 29.30 -6.79
CA THR A 459 -29.60 30.46 -5.90
C THR A 459 -29.09 31.71 -6.60
N HIS A 460 -27.95 31.60 -7.30
CA HIS A 460 -27.36 32.69 -8.07
C HIS A 460 -28.32 33.25 -9.13
N THR A 461 -28.95 32.38 -9.93
CA THR A 461 -29.92 32.81 -10.95
C THR A 461 -31.13 33.50 -10.34
N HIS A 462 -31.63 33.02 -9.20
CA HIS A 462 -32.78 33.61 -8.50
C HIS A 462 -32.45 34.96 -7.85
N THR A 463 -31.24 35.15 -7.31
CA THR A 463 -30.80 36.48 -6.84
C THR A 463 -30.66 37.47 -7.99
N HIS A 464 -30.13 37.04 -9.14
CA HIS A 464 -29.89 37.92 -10.29
C HIS A 464 -31.18 38.34 -11.00
N THR A 465 -32.25 37.52 -10.96
CA THR A 465 -33.57 37.87 -11.50
C THR A 465 -34.35 38.83 -10.59
N HIS A 466 -34.15 38.78 -9.27
CA HIS A 466 -34.83 39.65 -8.30
C HIS A 466 -34.14 41.01 -8.08
N THR A 467 -32.85 41.17 -8.38
CA THR A 467 -32.13 42.45 -8.24
C THR A 467 -32.31 43.40 -9.43
N HIS A 468 -32.87 42.95 -10.55
CA HIS A 468 -33.25 43.85 -11.65
C HIS A 468 -34.50 44.72 -11.35
N THR A 469 -35.19 44.49 -10.24
CA THR A 469 -36.41 45.25 -9.88
C THR A 469 -36.27 46.20 -8.69
N HIS A 470 -35.17 46.20 -7.91
CA HIS A 470 -35.00 47.16 -6.82
C HIS A 470 -33.56 47.67 -6.64
N THR A 471 -33.39 48.96 -6.99
CA THR A 471 -32.52 49.98 -6.37
C THR A 471 -31.02 49.73 -6.22
N HIS A 472 -30.26 50.43 -7.07
CA HIS A 472 -28.87 50.83 -6.88
C HIS A 472 -28.66 51.65 -5.60
N THR A 473 -28.38 51.02 -4.46
CA THR A 473 -27.80 51.73 -3.30
C THR A 473 -27.00 50.77 -2.42
N HIS A 474 -25.78 50.42 -2.85
CA HIS A 474 -24.54 50.54 -2.08
C HIS A 474 -23.36 50.09 -2.96
N TYR A 475 -22.26 50.83 -2.82
CA TYR A 475 -21.14 50.95 -3.74
C TYR A 475 -20.20 49.74 -3.64
N HIS A 476 -20.26 48.81 -4.59
CA HIS A 476 -19.09 48.19 -5.22
C HIS A 476 -19.56 47.54 -6.53
N PRO A 477 -19.12 48.02 -7.71
CA PRO A 477 -19.45 47.36 -8.96
C PRO A 477 -18.98 45.90 -8.87
N GLN A 478 -19.84 44.95 -9.24
CA GLN A 478 -19.48 43.55 -9.42
C GLN A 478 -18.39 43.46 -10.49
N HIS A 479 -17.13 43.64 -10.11
CA HIS A 479 -15.97 43.49 -10.99
C HIS A 479 -15.72 41.99 -11.16
N HIS A 480 -16.58 41.37 -11.98
CA HIS A 480 -16.27 40.07 -12.54
C HIS A 480 -15.13 40.29 -13.53
N ARG A 481 -14.04 39.58 -13.30
CA ARG A 481 -12.87 39.62 -14.17
C ARG A 481 -13.29 39.15 -15.58
N GLU A 482 -13.10 39.99 -16.61
CA GLU A 482 -13.58 39.72 -17.97
C GLU A 482 -12.98 38.44 -18.58
N ASP A 483 -11.77 38.07 -18.16
CA ASP A 483 -11.07 36.83 -18.53
C ASP A 483 -11.29 35.66 -17.55
N ALA A 484 -12.32 35.71 -16.69
CA ALA A 484 -12.60 34.64 -15.72
C ALA A 484 -13.00 33.31 -16.39
N MET A 485 -13.59 33.34 -17.58
CA MET A 485 -13.95 32.15 -18.37
C MET A 485 -12.95 31.79 -19.47
N HIS A 486 -11.84 32.53 -19.58
CA HIS A 486 -10.78 32.24 -20.54
C HIS A 486 -9.68 31.41 -19.86
N LEU A 487 -9.39 30.24 -20.43
CA LEU A 487 -8.34 29.33 -20.00
C LEU A 487 -6.97 29.87 -20.40
N PHE A 488 -6.80 30.33 -21.65
CA PHE A 488 -5.53 30.87 -22.13
C PHE A 488 -5.38 32.36 -21.85
N ARG A 489 -4.58 32.67 -20.83
CA ARG A 489 -4.29 34.05 -20.42
C ARG A 489 -3.08 34.61 -21.13
N HIS A 490 -2.96 35.93 -21.10
CA HIS A 490 -1.82 36.63 -21.67
C HIS A 490 -0.47 36.02 -21.23
N PRO A 491 0.46 35.74 -22.16
CA PRO A 491 1.65 34.92 -21.90
C PRO A 491 2.64 35.50 -20.88
N VAL A 492 2.58 36.81 -20.60
CA VAL A 492 3.56 37.49 -19.72
C VAL A 492 2.91 38.13 -18.50
N THR A 493 1.73 38.72 -18.67
CA THR A 493 1.06 39.52 -17.62
C THR A 493 -0.14 38.79 -17.00
N GLY A 494 -0.52 37.63 -17.55
CA GLY A 494 -1.54 36.78 -16.93
C GLY A 494 -1.04 36.19 -15.63
N ASP A 495 -1.93 36.06 -14.65
CA ASP A 495 -1.71 35.34 -13.40
C ASP A 495 -1.52 33.82 -13.60
N LEU A 496 -2.07 33.26 -14.68
CA LEU A 496 -1.77 31.90 -15.15
C LEU A 496 -1.43 31.95 -16.64
N PRO A 497 -0.18 32.29 -17.00
CA PRO A 497 0.20 32.50 -18.38
C PRO A 497 0.13 31.19 -19.17
N TRP A 498 -0.47 31.21 -20.37
CA TRP A 498 -0.74 30.00 -21.15
C TRP A 498 0.51 29.14 -21.48
N PRO A 499 1.73 29.69 -21.72
CA PRO A 499 2.91 28.85 -21.97
C PRO A 499 3.33 28.10 -20.71
N GLY A 500 3.27 28.77 -19.55
CA GLY A 500 3.49 28.15 -18.25
C GLY A 500 2.43 27.09 -17.93
N MET A 501 1.16 27.37 -18.26
CA MET A 501 0.06 26.44 -18.05
C MET A 501 0.21 25.16 -18.89
N THR A 502 0.65 25.27 -20.12
CA THR A 502 0.77 24.10 -21.02
C THR A 502 2.06 23.32 -20.76
N LEU A 503 3.22 23.98 -20.79
CA LEU A 503 4.52 23.32 -20.68
C LEU A 503 4.96 23.15 -19.22
N GLY A 504 4.81 24.20 -18.41
CA GLY A 504 5.21 24.19 -17.00
C GLY A 504 4.41 23.16 -16.20
N LEU A 505 3.07 23.14 -16.34
CA LEU A 505 2.24 22.16 -15.63
C LEU A 505 2.52 20.72 -16.06
N THR A 506 2.85 20.47 -17.34
CA THR A 506 3.22 19.12 -17.79
C THR A 506 4.45 18.61 -17.05
N ILE A 507 5.43 19.49 -16.78
CA ILE A 507 6.65 19.15 -16.03
C ILE A 507 6.30 18.78 -14.58
N LEU A 508 5.42 19.55 -13.93
CA LEU A 508 4.98 19.29 -12.56
C LEU A 508 4.11 18.04 -12.46
N ALA A 509 3.21 17.85 -13.42
CA ALA A 509 2.34 16.69 -13.51
C ALA A 509 3.15 15.40 -13.68
N THR A 510 4.20 15.42 -14.51
CA THR A 510 5.10 14.27 -14.68
C THR A 510 5.75 13.87 -13.36
N TRP A 511 6.26 14.84 -12.60
CA TRP A 511 6.80 14.59 -11.26
C TRP A 511 5.73 14.00 -10.33
N TYR A 512 4.58 14.65 -10.27
CA TYR A 512 3.50 14.30 -9.34
C TYR A 512 2.95 12.88 -9.58
N TRP A 513 2.72 12.49 -10.83
CA TRP A 513 2.11 11.19 -11.14
C TRP A 513 3.12 10.04 -11.20
N CYS A 514 4.38 10.31 -11.56
CA CYS A 514 5.38 9.26 -11.78
C CYS A 514 6.35 9.08 -10.61
N THR A 515 6.55 10.12 -9.79
CA THR A 515 7.59 10.12 -8.74
C THR A 515 7.02 10.26 -7.34
N ASP A 516 5.87 10.89 -7.18
CA ASP A 516 5.27 11.07 -5.86
C ASP A 516 4.91 9.72 -5.21
N GLN A 517 5.54 9.44 -4.08
CA GLN A 517 5.42 8.17 -3.41
C GLN A 517 3.98 7.87 -2.95
N VAL A 518 3.18 8.89 -2.63
CA VAL A 518 1.78 8.72 -2.21
C VAL A 518 0.93 8.11 -3.33
N ILE A 519 1.24 8.48 -4.58
CA ILE A 519 0.55 8.03 -5.79
C ILE A 519 1.12 6.68 -6.25
N VAL A 520 2.45 6.58 -6.31
CA VAL A 520 3.17 5.38 -6.74
C VAL A 520 2.83 4.17 -5.86
N GLN A 521 2.78 4.33 -4.54
CA GLN A 521 2.51 3.24 -3.60
C GLN A 521 1.12 2.61 -3.78
N ARG A 522 0.12 3.40 -4.18
CA ARG A 522 -1.23 2.91 -4.48
C ARG A 522 -1.28 2.11 -5.77
N SER A 523 -0.62 2.61 -6.81
CA SER A 523 -0.50 1.89 -8.08
C SER A 523 0.24 0.54 -7.90
N LEU A 524 1.23 0.48 -7.00
CA LEU A 524 1.94 -0.75 -6.64
C LEU A 524 1.13 -1.75 -5.80
N SER A 525 -0.02 -1.34 -5.27
CA SER A 525 -0.93 -2.23 -4.53
C SER A 525 -1.87 -3.02 -5.45
N ALA A 526 -1.84 -2.76 -6.75
CA ALA A 526 -2.63 -3.48 -7.75
C ALA A 526 -2.18 -4.94 -7.90
N LYS A 527 -3.15 -5.83 -8.13
CA LYS A 527 -2.88 -7.26 -8.33
C LYS A 527 -2.11 -7.60 -9.61
N ASN A 528 -2.18 -6.74 -10.63
CA ASN A 528 -1.42 -6.86 -11.86
C ASN A 528 -1.36 -5.52 -12.62
N LEU A 529 -0.54 -5.48 -13.67
CA LEU A 529 -0.34 -4.28 -14.50
C LEU A 529 -1.63 -3.80 -15.19
N SER A 530 -2.50 -4.70 -15.64
CA SER A 530 -3.78 -4.31 -16.27
C SER A 530 -4.68 -3.57 -15.28
N HIS A 531 -4.69 -3.99 -14.02
CA HIS A 531 -5.43 -3.33 -12.96
C HIS A 531 -4.84 -1.96 -12.60
N ALA A 532 -3.51 -1.83 -12.58
CA ALA A 532 -2.86 -0.53 -12.40
C ALA A 532 -3.18 0.44 -13.56
N LYS A 533 -3.14 -0.04 -14.81
CA LYS A 533 -3.53 0.74 -16.01
C LYS A 533 -5.00 1.16 -15.96
N GLY A 534 -5.91 0.23 -15.63
CA GLY A 534 -7.33 0.53 -15.46
C GLY A 534 -7.60 1.54 -14.33
N ALA A 535 -6.86 1.45 -13.22
CA ALA A 535 -6.94 2.41 -12.12
C ALA A 535 -6.48 3.81 -12.54
N SER A 536 -5.41 3.89 -13.32
CA SER A 536 -4.88 5.16 -13.86
C SER A 536 -5.92 5.87 -14.71
N ILE A 537 -6.55 5.13 -15.64
CA ILE A 537 -7.59 5.67 -16.54
C ILE A 537 -8.81 6.13 -15.75
N LEU A 538 -9.25 5.35 -14.76
CA LEU A 538 -10.36 5.76 -13.89
C LEU A 538 -10.02 7.06 -13.14
N ALA A 539 -8.80 7.16 -12.58
CA ALA A 539 -8.34 8.38 -11.93
C ALA A 539 -8.34 9.57 -12.89
N SER A 540 -7.89 9.40 -14.14
CA SER A 540 -7.92 10.45 -15.17
C SER A 540 -9.35 10.92 -15.47
N TYR A 541 -10.32 10.02 -15.56
CA TYR A 541 -11.73 10.40 -15.72
C TYR A 541 -12.25 11.18 -14.52
N LEU A 542 -11.94 10.74 -13.29
CA LEU A 542 -12.36 11.42 -12.07
C LEU A 542 -11.74 12.82 -11.97
N LYS A 543 -10.50 13.03 -12.42
CA LYS A 543 -9.82 14.35 -12.45
C LYS A 543 -10.39 15.35 -13.45
N MET A 544 -11.24 14.94 -14.37
CA MET A 544 -11.96 15.89 -15.22
C MET A 544 -13.10 16.59 -14.47
N LEU A 545 -13.59 15.99 -13.39
CA LEU A 545 -14.79 16.43 -12.69
C LEU A 545 -14.62 17.62 -11.71
N PRO A 546 -13.46 17.86 -11.05
CA PRO A 546 -13.24 19.01 -10.16
C PRO A 546 -13.57 20.37 -10.76
N PHE A 547 -13.52 20.52 -12.09
CA PHE A 547 -14.03 21.73 -12.75
C PHE A 547 -15.49 22.02 -12.38
N ILE A 548 -16.36 21.00 -12.48
CA ILE A 548 -17.80 21.15 -12.25
C ILE A 548 -18.08 21.35 -10.77
N PHE A 549 -17.40 20.63 -9.87
CA PHE A 549 -17.82 20.52 -8.48
C PHE A 549 -16.87 21.17 -7.45
N ILE A 550 -15.72 21.70 -7.85
CA ILE A 550 -14.81 22.48 -6.99
C ILE A 550 -14.66 23.90 -7.53
N ILE A 551 -14.22 24.04 -8.79
CA ILE A 551 -13.90 25.35 -9.39
C ILE A 551 -15.17 26.19 -9.58
N LEU A 552 -16.19 25.62 -10.20
CA LEU A 552 -17.45 26.33 -10.45
C LEU A 552 -18.16 26.75 -9.16
N PRO A 553 -18.29 25.91 -8.11
CA PRO A 553 -18.72 26.36 -6.79
C PRO A 553 -17.86 27.48 -6.22
N GLY A 554 -16.53 27.43 -6.35
CA GLY A 554 -15.65 28.53 -5.95
C GLY A 554 -16.04 29.86 -6.59
N MET A 555 -16.25 29.86 -7.91
CA MET A 555 -16.69 31.03 -8.68
C MET A 555 -18.08 31.53 -8.24
N ILE A 556 -19.03 30.61 -8.05
CA ILE A 556 -20.39 30.93 -7.57
C ILE A 556 -20.34 31.56 -6.17
N SER A 557 -19.47 31.05 -5.29
CA SER A 557 -19.30 31.57 -3.93
C SER A 557 -18.86 33.03 -3.93
N ARG A 558 -17.91 33.40 -4.79
CA ARG A 558 -17.49 34.80 -4.93
C ARG A 558 -18.61 35.69 -5.45
N ALA A 559 -19.45 35.19 -6.36
CA ALA A 559 -20.58 35.94 -6.90
C ALA A 559 -21.69 36.14 -5.85
N LEU A 560 -21.94 35.14 -5.00
CA LEU A 560 -22.97 35.20 -3.95
C LEU A 560 -22.52 35.97 -2.69
N TYR A 561 -21.22 35.90 -2.34
CA TYR A 561 -20.67 36.48 -1.10
C TYR A 561 -19.45 37.38 -1.37
N PRO A 562 -19.61 38.50 -2.12
CA PRO A 562 -18.50 39.35 -2.53
C PRO A 562 -17.77 39.99 -1.33
N ASP A 563 -18.49 40.42 -0.30
CA ASP A 563 -17.89 41.11 0.86
C ASP A 563 -17.06 40.18 1.74
N SER A 564 -17.37 38.89 1.76
CA SER A 564 -16.64 37.89 2.55
C SER A 564 -15.55 37.17 1.76
N VAL A 565 -15.85 36.71 0.55
CA VAL A 565 -14.94 35.88 -0.27
C VAL A 565 -14.05 36.75 -1.16
N GLY A 566 -14.59 37.88 -1.64
CA GLY A 566 -13.90 38.84 -2.49
C GLY A 566 -13.41 40.09 -1.77
N CYS A 567 -13.30 40.05 -0.43
CA CYS A 567 -12.83 41.17 0.37
C CYS A 567 -11.48 41.71 -0.15
N VAL A 568 -11.35 43.03 -0.20
CA VAL A 568 -10.14 43.73 -0.66
C VAL A 568 -9.50 44.52 0.47
N ASP A 569 -10.29 44.95 1.46
CA ASP A 569 -9.83 45.73 2.60
C ASP A 569 -9.19 44.81 3.69
N PRO A 570 -7.92 45.03 4.09
CA PRO A 570 -7.24 44.18 5.06
C PRO A 570 -7.95 44.05 6.41
N GLU A 571 -8.55 45.13 6.93
CA GLU A 571 -9.24 45.09 8.23
C GLU A 571 -10.47 44.17 8.17
N GLU A 572 -11.25 44.28 7.10
CA GLU A 572 -12.42 43.44 6.84
C GLU A 572 -12.02 41.99 6.55
N CYS A 573 -10.95 41.76 5.78
CA CYS A 573 -10.45 40.40 5.52
C CYS A 573 -9.93 39.72 6.80
N VAL A 574 -9.23 40.44 7.69
CA VAL A 574 -8.82 39.91 9.00
C VAL A 574 -10.03 39.58 9.86
N ARG A 575 -11.06 40.43 9.86
CA ARG A 575 -12.30 40.17 10.59
C ARG A 575 -13.02 38.90 10.10
N VAL A 576 -13.05 38.66 8.79
CA VAL A 576 -13.80 37.56 8.19
C VAL A 576 -13.04 36.23 8.25
N CYS A 577 -11.76 36.21 7.87
CA CYS A 577 -10.99 34.96 7.75
C CYS A 577 -9.65 34.96 8.49
N GLY A 578 -9.29 36.04 9.19
CA GLY A 578 -8.02 36.12 9.92
C GLY A 578 -6.78 36.27 9.04
N ALA A 579 -6.96 36.65 7.77
CA ALA A 579 -5.86 36.87 6.83
C ALA A 579 -5.96 38.26 6.17
N GLU A 580 -4.82 38.96 6.09
CA GLU A 580 -4.74 40.34 5.53
C GLU A 580 -4.70 40.38 4.00
N VAL A 581 -4.39 39.26 3.35
CA VAL A 581 -4.08 39.14 1.92
C VAL A 581 -5.26 38.72 1.04
N GLY A 582 -6.39 38.35 1.66
CA GLY A 582 -7.61 37.94 0.97
C GLY A 582 -8.18 36.62 1.49
N CYS A 583 -9.52 36.50 1.41
CA CYS A 583 -10.26 35.38 1.99
C CYS A 583 -10.74 34.33 0.97
N SER A 584 -10.19 34.29 -0.24
CA SER A 584 -10.72 33.41 -1.30
C SER A 584 -10.76 31.92 -0.91
N ASN A 585 -9.86 31.45 -0.05
CA ASN A 585 -9.84 30.05 0.42
C ASN A 585 -11.11 29.64 1.22
N ILE A 586 -11.92 30.58 1.72
CA ILE A 586 -13.18 30.26 2.42
C ILE A 586 -14.35 30.03 1.46
N ALA A 587 -14.15 30.17 0.14
CA ALA A 587 -15.20 30.10 -0.87
C ALA A 587 -16.06 28.82 -0.77
N PHE A 588 -15.41 27.66 -0.77
CA PHE A 588 -16.13 26.38 -0.73
C PHE A 588 -16.81 26.12 0.63
N PRO A 589 -16.12 26.27 1.79
CA PRO A 589 -16.76 26.12 3.10
C PRO A 589 -17.95 27.06 3.31
N LYS A 590 -17.87 28.30 2.80
CA LYS A 590 -18.95 29.29 2.91
C LYS A 590 -20.22 28.79 2.21
N LEU A 591 -20.10 28.22 1.01
CA LEU A 591 -21.27 27.64 0.32
C LEU A 591 -21.86 26.44 1.08
N VAL A 592 -21.01 25.57 1.64
CA VAL A 592 -21.46 24.40 2.40
C VAL A 592 -22.32 24.82 3.58
N ILE A 593 -21.93 25.88 4.31
CA ILE A 593 -22.63 26.30 5.52
C ILE A 593 -23.97 26.99 5.20
N GLU A 594 -23.96 27.85 4.18
CA GLU A 594 -25.06 28.76 3.89
C GLU A 594 -26.13 28.14 2.97
N LEU A 595 -25.75 27.24 2.06
CA LEU A 595 -26.67 26.68 1.06
C LEU A 595 -27.14 25.26 1.35
N MET A 596 -26.36 24.45 2.08
CA MET A 596 -26.76 23.05 2.30
C MET A 596 -27.80 22.89 3.42
N PRO A 597 -28.81 22.04 3.23
CA PRO A 597 -29.80 21.76 4.25
C PRO A 597 -29.19 21.04 5.46
N SER A 598 -29.84 21.17 6.62
CA SER A 598 -29.50 20.42 7.83
C SER A 598 -29.51 18.92 7.55
N GLY A 599 -28.51 18.19 8.02
CA GLY A 599 -28.27 16.79 7.65
C GLY A 599 -27.22 16.68 6.55
N LEU A 600 -27.49 17.16 5.33
CA LEU A 600 -26.51 17.13 4.24
C LEU A 600 -25.27 17.97 4.55
N ARG A 601 -25.47 19.14 5.17
CA ARG A 601 -24.37 19.97 5.69
C ARG A 601 -23.47 19.21 6.67
N GLY A 602 -24.09 18.48 7.61
CA GLY A 602 -23.35 17.68 8.60
C GLY A 602 -22.61 16.50 7.97
N LEU A 603 -23.24 15.82 7.02
CA LEU A 603 -22.61 14.76 6.23
C LEU A 603 -21.40 15.29 5.45
N MET A 604 -21.52 16.46 4.82
CA MET A 604 -20.42 17.06 4.06
C MET A 604 -19.26 17.49 4.95
N ILE A 605 -19.53 18.09 6.11
CA ILE A 605 -18.49 18.40 7.10
C ILE A 605 -17.77 17.12 7.53
N ALA A 606 -18.52 16.05 7.85
CA ALA A 606 -17.93 14.78 8.26
C ALA A 606 -17.05 14.14 7.17
N VAL A 607 -17.51 14.18 5.92
CA VAL A 607 -16.79 13.61 4.76
C VAL A 607 -15.52 14.39 4.44
N MET A 608 -15.55 15.73 4.54
CA MET A 608 -14.36 16.56 4.36
C MET A 608 -13.34 16.34 5.49
N MET A 609 -13.80 16.15 6.73
CA MET A 609 -12.92 15.76 7.84
C MET A 609 -12.32 14.36 7.65
N ALA A 610 -13.10 13.40 7.13
CA ALA A 610 -12.59 12.09 6.75
C ALA A 610 -11.54 12.19 5.63
N ALA A 611 -11.76 13.08 4.64
CA ALA A 611 -10.82 13.38 3.57
C ALA A 611 -9.47 13.87 4.06
N LEU A 612 -9.52 14.87 4.94
CA LEU A 612 -8.36 15.40 5.64
C LEU A 612 -7.56 14.31 6.33
N MET A 613 -8.24 13.47 7.12
CA MET A 613 -7.60 12.39 7.87
C MET A 613 -6.98 11.34 6.94
N SER A 614 -7.65 11.00 5.84
CA SER A 614 -7.16 10.00 4.90
C SER A 614 -5.94 10.50 4.11
N SER A 615 -5.95 11.74 3.63
CA SER A 615 -4.81 12.36 2.95
C SER A 615 -3.58 12.43 3.86
N LEU A 616 -3.74 12.90 5.10
CA LEU A 616 -2.64 12.95 6.07
C LEU A 616 -2.10 11.55 6.39
N THR A 617 -2.97 10.58 6.63
CA THR A 617 -2.57 9.18 6.88
C THR A 617 -1.73 8.63 5.72
N SER A 618 -2.09 8.97 4.50
CA SER A 618 -1.38 8.56 3.28
C SER A 618 -0.01 9.19 3.16
N ILE A 619 0.09 10.50 3.44
CA ILE A 619 1.36 11.23 3.43
C ILE A 619 2.29 10.71 4.52
N PHE A 620 1.77 10.42 5.72
CA PHE A 620 2.53 9.85 6.82
C PHE A 620 3.05 8.45 6.50
N ASN A 621 2.21 7.58 5.94
CA ASN A 621 2.62 6.24 5.55
C ASN A 621 3.72 6.27 4.46
N SER A 622 3.53 7.10 3.43
CA SER A 622 4.48 7.31 2.36
C SER A 622 5.82 7.85 2.88
N SER A 623 5.78 8.90 3.70
CA SER A 623 6.99 9.54 4.28
C SER A 623 7.75 8.60 5.20
N SER A 624 7.02 7.86 6.06
CA SER A 624 7.59 6.81 6.89
C SER A 624 8.25 5.73 6.04
N THR A 625 7.63 5.31 4.93
CA THR A 625 8.20 4.32 4.01
C THR A 625 9.49 4.83 3.35
N LEU A 626 9.49 6.04 2.81
CA LEU A 626 10.67 6.65 2.18
C LEU A 626 11.84 6.72 3.17
N PHE A 627 11.60 7.23 4.37
CA PHE A 627 12.66 7.35 5.36
C PHE A 627 13.16 5.97 5.79
N THR A 628 12.27 5.05 6.13
CA THR A 628 12.66 3.74 6.66
C THR A 628 13.36 2.86 5.62
N MET A 629 12.83 2.81 4.40
CA MET A 629 13.33 1.92 3.35
C MET A 629 14.51 2.49 2.58
N ASP A 630 14.60 3.81 2.40
CA ASP A 630 15.63 4.43 1.56
C ASP A 630 16.76 5.10 2.35
N ILE A 631 16.49 5.51 3.60
CA ILE A 631 17.47 6.21 4.45
C ILE A 631 17.89 5.31 5.63
N TRP A 632 16.94 4.80 6.41
CA TRP A 632 17.25 4.06 7.64
C TRP A 632 17.97 2.74 7.35
N LYS A 633 17.48 1.95 6.38
CA LYS A 633 18.14 0.71 5.97
C LYS A 633 19.55 0.91 5.41
N LYS A 634 19.87 2.11 4.91
CA LYS A 634 21.23 2.45 4.47
C LYS A 634 22.17 2.63 5.66
N TYR A 635 21.72 3.35 6.68
CA TYR A 635 22.51 3.53 7.90
C TYR A 635 22.56 2.24 8.74
N ARG A 636 21.49 1.44 8.71
CA ARG A 636 21.37 0.18 9.45
C ARG A 636 20.90 -0.95 8.53
N ALA A 637 21.87 -1.64 7.95
CA ALA A 637 21.65 -2.73 6.98
C ALA A 637 20.78 -3.88 7.50
N TYR A 638 20.86 -4.20 8.80
CA TYR A 638 20.13 -5.30 9.45
C TYR A 638 19.08 -4.79 10.46
N ALA A 639 18.17 -3.93 10.00
CA ALA A 639 17.06 -3.46 10.82
C ALA A 639 15.96 -4.53 10.94
N SER A 640 15.51 -4.82 12.17
CA SER A 640 14.37 -5.72 12.40
C SER A 640 13.05 -5.07 11.95
N GLU A 641 12.03 -5.87 11.61
CA GLU A 641 10.72 -5.33 11.20
C GLU A 641 10.09 -4.44 12.29
N ARG A 642 10.24 -4.82 13.57
CA ARG A 642 9.76 -4.02 14.71
C ARG A 642 10.46 -2.66 14.80
N GLU A 643 11.78 -2.66 14.57
CA GLU A 643 12.57 -1.43 14.54
C GLU A 643 12.12 -0.52 13.40
N LEU A 644 11.92 -1.08 12.21
CA LEU A 644 11.51 -0.30 11.05
C LEU A 644 10.15 0.38 11.26
N LEU A 645 9.21 -0.34 11.88
CA LEU A 645 7.91 0.21 12.26
C LEU A 645 8.02 1.30 13.33
N LEU A 646 8.91 1.13 14.33
CA LEU A 646 9.13 2.13 15.37
C LEU A 646 9.75 3.41 14.79
N VAL A 647 10.80 3.28 13.98
CA VAL A 647 11.48 4.40 13.33
C VAL A 647 10.53 5.15 12.41
N GLY A 648 9.71 4.43 11.64
CA GLY A 648 8.69 5.03 10.79
C GLY A 648 7.73 5.93 11.56
N ARG A 649 7.23 5.47 12.72
CA ARG A 649 6.36 6.26 13.59
C ARG A 649 7.04 7.49 14.17
N ILE A 650 8.29 7.37 14.62
CA ILE A 650 9.08 8.49 15.17
C ILE A 650 9.26 9.57 14.10
N VAL A 651 9.61 9.19 12.88
CA VAL A 651 9.82 10.12 11.75
C VAL A 651 8.53 10.85 11.41
N THR A 652 7.39 10.17 11.38
CA THR A 652 6.08 10.81 11.17
C THR A 652 5.82 11.90 12.20
N VAL A 653 6.07 11.64 13.49
CA VAL A 653 5.90 12.65 14.55
C VAL A 653 6.82 13.86 14.33
N ILE A 654 8.08 13.62 13.95
CA ILE A 654 9.04 14.70 13.66
C ILE A 654 8.55 15.56 12.49
N LEU A 655 8.11 14.94 11.39
CA LEU A 655 7.59 15.65 10.22
C LEU A 655 6.36 16.50 10.57
N VAL A 656 5.44 15.97 11.39
CA VAL A 656 4.28 16.71 11.88
C VAL A 656 4.69 17.95 12.67
N VAL A 657 5.63 17.81 13.61
CA VAL A 657 6.09 18.94 14.44
C VAL A 657 6.69 20.05 13.55
N ILE A 658 7.55 19.67 12.59
CA ILE A 658 8.14 20.63 11.64
C ILE A 658 7.05 21.31 10.81
N SER A 659 6.07 20.56 10.32
CA SER A 659 4.96 21.12 9.53
C SER A 659 4.06 22.07 10.34
N VAL A 660 3.81 21.80 11.62
CA VAL A 660 3.06 22.72 12.50
C VAL A 660 3.82 24.03 12.72
N VAL A 661 5.14 23.95 12.95
CA VAL A 661 6.02 25.13 13.05
C VAL A 661 6.06 25.93 11.75
N TRP A 662 5.80 25.29 10.61
CA TRP A 662 5.76 25.95 9.30
C TRP A 662 4.44 26.70 9.01
N ILE A 663 3.36 26.45 9.73
CA ILE A 663 2.04 27.07 9.47
C ILE A 663 2.08 28.61 9.49
N PRO A 664 2.76 29.29 10.43
CA PRO A 664 2.84 30.75 10.42
C PRO A 664 3.52 31.32 9.16
N ILE A 665 4.56 30.64 8.67
CA ILE A 665 5.26 31.02 7.44
C ILE A 665 4.33 30.83 6.23
N LEU A 666 3.56 29.74 6.23
CA LEU A 666 2.52 29.51 5.22
C LEU A 666 1.47 30.63 5.22
N GLN A 667 1.07 31.16 6.39
CA GLN A 667 0.11 32.28 6.48
C GLN A 667 0.69 33.60 5.95
N SER A 668 1.97 33.88 6.22
CA SER A 668 2.62 35.13 5.78
C SER A 668 3.04 35.13 4.31
N ALA A 669 3.38 33.96 3.76
CA ALA A 669 3.84 33.83 2.37
C ALA A 669 2.68 33.70 1.37
N ASN A 670 1.44 33.59 1.83
CA ASN A 670 0.29 33.36 0.97
C ASN A 670 -0.15 34.66 0.29
N SER A 671 -0.38 34.65 -1.02
CA SER A 671 -1.04 35.73 -1.77
C SER A 671 -2.57 35.67 -1.66
N GLY A 672 -3.10 35.03 -0.60
CA GLY A 672 -4.52 34.69 -0.44
C GLY A 672 -4.95 33.40 -1.15
N GLN A 673 -4.10 32.76 -1.96
CA GLN A 673 -4.42 31.56 -2.74
C GLN A 673 -3.51 30.36 -2.37
N LEU A 674 -4.00 29.47 -1.50
CA LEU A 674 -3.22 28.34 -0.97
C LEU A 674 -2.70 27.41 -2.06
N TYR A 675 -3.46 27.22 -3.14
CA TYR A 675 -3.08 26.33 -4.24
C TYR A 675 -1.90 26.87 -5.06
N VAL A 676 -1.82 28.19 -5.24
CA VAL A 676 -0.69 28.84 -5.94
C VAL A 676 0.61 28.67 -5.14
N TYR A 677 0.53 28.76 -3.82
CA TYR A 677 1.67 28.44 -2.94
C TYR A 677 2.17 26.99 -3.14
N ILE A 678 1.25 26.00 -3.13
CA ILE A 678 1.62 24.59 -3.33
C ILE A 678 2.36 24.41 -4.67
N GLN A 679 1.83 25.03 -5.72
CA GLN A 679 2.35 24.89 -7.08
C GLN A 679 3.67 25.64 -7.29
N SER A 680 3.87 26.80 -6.67
CA SER A 680 5.12 27.55 -6.74
C SER A 680 6.27 26.81 -6.06
N VAL A 681 6.08 26.33 -4.82
CA VAL A 681 7.11 25.53 -4.12
C VAL A 681 7.45 24.25 -4.90
N THR A 682 6.43 23.58 -5.46
CA THR A 682 6.65 22.40 -6.32
C THR A 682 7.44 22.77 -7.58
N SER A 683 7.16 23.93 -8.18
CA SER A 683 7.87 24.46 -9.36
C SER A 683 9.34 24.76 -9.12
N TYR A 684 9.75 24.98 -7.87
CA TYR A 684 11.15 25.23 -7.55
C TYR A 684 11.97 23.96 -7.35
N LEU A 685 11.33 22.85 -6.98
CA LEU A 685 12.03 21.67 -6.45
C LEU A 685 11.84 20.41 -7.31
N ALA A 686 10.70 20.27 -7.99
CA ALA A 686 10.36 19.11 -8.79
C ALA A 686 11.00 19.04 -10.20
N PRO A 687 11.14 20.15 -10.97
CA PRO A 687 11.56 20.09 -12.38
C PRO A 687 12.88 19.35 -12.68
N PRO A 688 13.93 19.44 -11.83
CA PRO A 688 15.17 18.70 -12.07
C PRO A 688 14.97 17.19 -12.17
N VAL A 689 14.02 16.64 -11.41
CA VAL A 689 13.73 15.21 -11.43
C VAL A 689 13.03 14.81 -12.72
N THR A 690 12.05 15.60 -13.18
CA THR A 690 11.39 15.38 -14.47
C THR A 690 12.41 15.40 -15.61
N ALA A 691 13.36 16.34 -15.60
CA ALA A 691 14.43 16.40 -16.60
C ALA A 691 15.27 15.11 -16.64
N VAL A 692 15.72 14.62 -15.47
CA VAL A 692 16.47 13.37 -15.37
C VAL A 692 15.63 12.17 -15.81
N PHE A 693 14.33 12.13 -15.49
CA PHE A 693 13.46 11.04 -15.92
C PHE A 693 13.35 10.94 -17.43
N SER A 694 13.03 12.06 -18.08
CA SER A 694 12.82 12.12 -19.52
C SER A 694 14.10 11.74 -20.24
N LEU A 695 15.25 12.24 -19.79
CA LEU A 695 16.55 11.84 -20.35
C LEU A 695 16.92 10.39 -20.05
N ALA A 696 16.54 9.85 -18.90
CA ALA A 696 16.81 8.45 -18.56
C ALA A 696 16.05 7.47 -19.48
N ILE A 697 14.80 7.81 -19.85
CA ILE A 697 13.93 6.98 -20.71
C ILE A 697 14.32 7.10 -22.19
N PHE A 698 14.47 8.33 -22.68
CA PHE A 698 14.60 8.60 -24.11
C PHE A 698 16.05 8.68 -24.62
N TRP A 699 17.03 8.79 -23.73
CA TRP A 699 18.44 8.96 -24.11
C TRP A 699 19.35 7.91 -23.46
N THR A 700 19.94 7.05 -24.29
CA THR A 700 20.80 5.94 -23.87
C THR A 700 22.10 6.39 -23.22
N ARG A 701 22.59 7.61 -23.56
CA ARG A 701 23.88 8.13 -23.11
C ARG A 701 23.88 8.66 -21.67
N THR A 702 22.70 8.93 -21.09
CA THR A 702 22.55 9.44 -19.71
C THR A 702 23.23 8.50 -18.72
N ASN A 703 24.09 9.03 -17.85
CA ASN A 703 24.80 8.27 -16.82
C ASN A 703 24.54 8.82 -15.40
N GLU A 704 25.01 8.10 -14.39
CA GLU A 704 24.76 8.45 -12.97
C GLU A 704 25.35 9.80 -12.57
N GLN A 705 26.56 10.13 -13.03
CA GLN A 705 27.22 11.40 -12.70
C GLN A 705 26.49 12.60 -13.30
N GLY A 706 26.06 12.49 -14.56
CA GLY A 706 25.26 13.53 -15.20
C GLY A 706 23.92 13.73 -14.50
N ALA A 707 23.23 12.63 -14.18
CA ALA A 707 21.97 12.67 -13.43
C ALA A 707 22.15 13.31 -12.05
N PHE A 708 23.15 12.89 -11.27
CA PHE A 708 23.40 13.40 -9.93
C PHE A 708 23.70 14.92 -9.92
N TRP A 709 24.62 15.39 -10.77
CA TRP A 709 24.96 16.81 -10.81
C TRP A 709 23.85 17.67 -11.40
N GLY A 710 23.08 17.15 -12.37
CA GLY A 710 21.87 17.82 -12.85
C GLY A 710 20.84 18.05 -11.73
N LEU A 711 20.64 17.05 -10.88
CA LEU A 711 19.77 17.17 -9.69
C LEU A 711 20.34 18.16 -8.67
N MET A 712 21.64 18.13 -8.39
CA MET A 712 22.28 19.05 -7.44
C MET A 712 22.21 20.51 -7.88
N VAL A 713 22.58 20.81 -9.12
CA VAL A 713 22.50 22.18 -9.66
C VAL A 713 21.05 22.65 -9.68
N GLY A 714 20.14 21.80 -10.12
CA GLY A 714 18.70 22.09 -10.10
C GLY A 714 18.19 22.38 -8.68
N LEU A 715 18.58 21.58 -7.69
CA LEU A 715 18.20 21.79 -6.29
C LEU A 715 18.72 23.13 -5.76
N VAL A 716 19.98 23.46 -6.01
CA VAL A 716 20.57 24.72 -5.53
C VAL A 716 19.85 25.92 -6.14
N VAL A 717 19.66 25.93 -7.47
CA VAL A 717 18.95 27.02 -8.16
C VAL A 717 17.50 27.13 -7.69
N GLY A 718 16.82 25.99 -7.51
CA GLY A 718 15.48 25.89 -6.96
C GLY A 718 15.34 26.45 -5.55
N VAL A 719 16.20 25.99 -4.63
CA VAL A 719 16.23 26.47 -3.24
C VAL A 719 16.57 27.95 -3.18
N CYS A 720 17.52 28.43 -3.99
CA CYS A 720 17.82 29.87 -4.08
C CYS A 720 16.58 30.66 -4.50
N ARG A 721 15.83 30.21 -5.53
CA ARG A 721 14.59 30.88 -5.95
C ARG A 721 13.51 30.86 -4.86
N MET A 722 13.40 29.76 -4.12
CA MET A 722 12.45 29.61 -3.01
C MET A 722 12.80 30.54 -1.84
N VAL A 723 14.07 30.58 -1.44
CA VAL A 723 14.56 31.46 -0.35
C VAL A 723 14.37 32.93 -0.72
N LEU A 724 14.65 33.32 -1.97
CA LEU A 724 14.44 34.68 -2.44
C LEU A 724 12.97 35.11 -2.39
N GLU A 725 12.03 34.22 -2.68
CA GLU A 725 10.60 34.54 -2.59
C GLU A 725 10.10 34.71 -1.16
N PHE A 726 10.60 33.89 -0.24
CA PHE A 726 10.29 34.07 1.18
C PHE A 726 10.97 35.30 1.79
N ALA A 727 12.14 35.68 1.29
CA ALA A 727 12.83 36.89 1.72
C ALA A 727 12.18 38.17 1.17
N PHE A 728 11.61 38.11 -0.04
CA PHE A 728 10.96 39.23 -0.72
C PHE A 728 9.53 38.83 -1.13
N PRO A 729 8.59 38.76 -0.17
CA PRO A 729 7.19 38.47 -0.47
C PRO A 729 6.60 39.56 -1.37
N PRO A 730 5.67 39.20 -2.28
CA PRO A 730 5.07 40.17 -3.19
C PRO A 730 4.41 41.32 -2.40
N PRO A 731 4.73 42.59 -2.74
CA PRO A 731 4.23 43.74 -2.00
C PRO A 731 2.73 43.94 -2.25
N ARG A 732 2.10 44.70 -1.35
CA ARG A 732 0.68 45.05 -1.44
C ARG A 732 0.43 45.92 -2.67
N CYS A 733 -0.80 45.88 -3.18
CA CYS A 733 -1.24 46.79 -4.23
C CYS A 733 -1.00 48.25 -3.81
N GLY A 734 -0.25 49.00 -4.62
CA GLY A 734 0.09 50.41 -4.34
C GLY A 734 1.40 50.64 -3.57
N ILE A 735 2.10 49.58 -3.13
CA ILE A 735 3.43 49.67 -2.52
C ILE A 735 4.49 49.30 -3.57
N GLN A 736 5.62 50.00 -3.57
CA GLN A 736 6.73 49.74 -4.48
C GLN A 736 7.39 48.38 -4.18
N ASP A 737 7.64 47.61 -5.23
CA ASP A 737 8.27 46.29 -5.15
C ASP A 737 9.79 46.39 -5.15
N ASP A 738 10.41 46.10 -4.01
CA ASP A 738 11.86 46.07 -3.83
C ASP A 738 12.49 44.73 -4.25
N ALA A 739 11.70 43.78 -4.76
CA ALA A 739 12.20 42.49 -5.19
C ALA A 739 13.17 42.60 -6.39
N PRO A 740 14.18 41.71 -6.48
CA PRO A 740 15.06 41.63 -7.65
C PRO A 740 14.26 41.43 -8.95
N SER A 741 14.70 42.03 -10.05
CA SER A 741 14.00 41.96 -11.35
C SER A 741 13.76 40.54 -11.85
N VAL A 742 14.63 39.59 -11.53
CA VAL A 742 14.50 38.16 -11.85
C VAL A 742 13.30 37.52 -11.12
N LEU A 743 13.02 37.95 -9.89
CA LEU A 743 11.88 37.45 -9.10
C LEU A 743 10.56 38.01 -9.63
N ARG A 744 10.54 39.29 -10.01
CA ARG A 744 9.37 40.02 -10.49
C ARG A 744 8.96 39.66 -11.92
N SER A 745 9.94 39.42 -12.81
CA SER A 745 9.68 39.22 -14.25
C SER A 745 9.38 37.78 -14.63
N VAL A 746 9.78 36.80 -13.82
CA VAL A 746 9.66 35.38 -14.15
C VAL A 746 8.63 34.71 -13.25
N HIS A 747 7.45 34.45 -13.83
CA HIS A 747 6.40 33.65 -13.20
C HIS A 747 6.90 32.25 -12.82
N TYR A 748 6.43 31.68 -11.72
CA TYR A 748 6.92 30.39 -11.18
C TYR A 748 6.80 29.22 -12.17
N LEU A 749 5.75 29.20 -13.01
CA LEU A 749 5.59 28.19 -14.07
C LEU A 749 6.63 28.33 -15.19
N HIS A 750 7.01 29.55 -15.56
CA HIS A 750 8.10 29.77 -16.52
C HIS A 750 9.44 29.40 -15.90
N PHE A 751 9.64 29.69 -14.62
CA PHE A 751 10.81 29.24 -13.89
C PHE A 751 10.92 27.72 -13.86
N ALA A 752 9.83 26.98 -13.70
CA ALA A 752 9.83 25.52 -13.77
C ALA A 752 10.37 25.00 -15.12
N ILE A 753 9.95 25.63 -16.22
CA ILE A 753 10.44 25.31 -17.58
C ILE A 753 11.94 25.58 -17.67
N ILE A 754 12.38 26.78 -17.27
CA ILE A 754 13.79 27.18 -17.29
C ILE A 754 14.64 26.21 -16.46
N LEU A 755 14.19 25.85 -15.26
CA LEU A 755 14.89 24.95 -14.35
C LEU A 755 14.98 23.52 -14.91
N CYS A 756 13.92 23.04 -15.56
CA CYS A 756 13.91 21.74 -16.24
C CYS A 756 14.95 21.71 -17.37
N PHE A 757 14.96 22.72 -18.24
CA PHE A 757 15.93 22.82 -19.33
C PHE A 757 17.37 23.01 -18.84
N LEU A 758 17.59 23.84 -17.81
CA LEU A 758 18.90 24.00 -17.19
C LEU A 758 19.42 22.67 -16.64
N SER A 759 18.57 21.95 -15.90
CA SER A 759 18.93 20.64 -15.35
C SER A 759 19.22 19.64 -16.47
N ALA A 760 18.38 19.59 -17.51
CA ALA A 760 18.61 18.73 -18.69
C ALA A 760 19.94 19.07 -19.39
N ALA A 761 20.27 20.35 -19.56
CA ALA A 761 21.53 20.79 -20.15
C ALA A 761 22.74 20.34 -19.33
N VAL A 762 22.69 20.48 -18.01
CA VAL A 762 23.73 19.99 -17.10
C VAL A 762 23.88 18.47 -17.20
N VAL A 763 22.77 17.73 -17.19
CA VAL A 763 22.79 16.27 -17.37
C VAL A 763 23.43 15.89 -18.70
N MET A 764 23.07 16.56 -19.79
CA MET A 764 23.61 16.29 -21.12
C MET A 764 25.11 16.55 -21.20
N VAL A 765 25.56 17.73 -20.77
CA VAL A 765 26.97 18.12 -20.81
C VAL A 765 27.81 17.18 -19.96
N ILE A 766 27.43 16.94 -18.70
CA ILE A 766 28.22 16.09 -17.80
C ILE A 766 28.17 14.63 -18.26
N SER A 767 27.02 14.13 -18.74
CA SER A 767 26.95 12.77 -19.28
C SER A 767 27.91 12.58 -20.46
N LEU A 768 27.99 13.55 -21.38
CA LEU A 768 28.92 13.49 -22.52
C LEU A 768 30.39 13.55 -22.11
N LEU A 769 30.71 14.30 -21.06
CA LEU A 769 32.07 14.47 -20.54
C LEU A 769 32.55 13.30 -19.66
N THR A 770 31.65 12.41 -19.23
CA THR A 770 31.94 11.31 -18.30
C THR A 770 31.72 9.95 -18.97
N PRO A 771 32.23 8.84 -18.41
CA PRO A 771 32.18 7.52 -19.07
C PRO A 771 30.75 7.09 -19.46
N PRO A 772 30.56 6.37 -20.59
CA PRO A 772 29.26 5.85 -20.98
C PRO A 772 28.74 4.80 -19.98
N PRO A 773 27.41 4.69 -19.82
CA PRO A 773 26.80 3.65 -18.96
C PRO A 773 27.07 2.25 -19.53
N THR A 774 27.09 1.23 -18.66
CA THR A 774 27.31 -0.16 -19.09
C THR A 774 26.08 -0.71 -19.82
N GLU A 775 26.26 -1.70 -20.71
CA GLU A 775 25.14 -2.29 -21.47
C GLU A 775 24.05 -2.88 -20.56
N GLU A 776 24.42 -3.47 -19.42
CA GLU A 776 23.48 -3.98 -18.42
C GLU A 776 22.59 -2.88 -17.82
N GLN A 777 23.09 -1.66 -17.68
CA GLN A 777 22.35 -0.51 -17.14
C GLN A 777 21.37 0.10 -18.16
N VAL A 778 21.47 -0.26 -19.44
CA VAL A 778 20.64 0.30 -20.52
C VAL A 778 19.66 -0.74 -21.06
N ARG A 779 20.03 -2.03 -21.08
CA ARG A 779 19.22 -3.12 -21.64
C ARG A 779 17.81 -3.17 -21.02
N ASN A 780 16.77 -3.12 -21.86
CA ASN A 780 15.35 -3.10 -21.46
C ASN A 780 14.93 -1.95 -20.51
N LEU A 781 15.73 -0.88 -20.42
CA LEU A 781 15.44 0.27 -19.53
C LEU A 781 15.26 1.59 -20.28
N THR A 782 15.62 1.67 -21.55
CA THR A 782 15.32 2.83 -22.41
C THR A 782 14.32 2.47 -23.50
N TRP A 783 13.59 3.47 -24.00
CA TRP A 783 12.57 3.28 -25.04
C TRP A 783 13.12 2.52 -26.27
N TRP A 784 14.36 2.82 -26.64
CA TRP A 784 15.03 2.25 -27.82
C TRP A 784 15.60 0.86 -27.60
N THR A 785 15.74 0.42 -26.35
CA THR A 785 16.39 -0.86 -25.98
C THR A 785 15.40 -1.89 -25.43
N LEU A 786 14.10 -1.65 -25.56
CA LEU A 786 13.06 -2.62 -25.24
C LEU A 786 13.04 -3.72 -26.33
N THR A 787 13.56 -4.91 -26.01
CA THR A 787 13.42 -6.09 -26.89
C THR A 787 12.04 -6.73 -26.73
N GLN A 788 11.38 -7.05 -27.85
CA GLN A 788 10.05 -7.70 -27.86
C GLN A 788 10.01 -9.15 -27.34
N GLU A 789 11.15 -9.77 -27.01
CA GLU A 789 11.27 -11.23 -26.81
C GLU A 789 10.91 -11.76 -25.40
N GLU A 790 10.62 -10.91 -24.40
CA GLU A 790 10.32 -11.36 -23.02
C GLU A 790 8.87 -11.11 -22.55
N GLU A 791 7.89 -10.96 -23.45
CA GLU A 791 6.47 -11.18 -23.06
C GLU A 791 6.20 -12.69 -22.94
N GLY A 792 6.67 -13.28 -21.83
CA GLY A 792 6.33 -14.65 -21.47
C GLY A 792 4.82 -14.85 -21.45
N GLU A 793 4.35 -15.84 -22.23
CA GLU A 793 3.01 -16.44 -22.30
C GLU A 793 1.96 -15.89 -21.30
N ILE A 794 1.37 -14.73 -21.62
CA ILE A 794 0.09 -14.30 -21.07
C ILE A 794 -0.98 -14.84 -22.04
N PRO A 795 -2.11 -15.44 -21.58
CA PRO A 795 -3.14 -15.93 -22.49
C PRO A 795 -3.65 -14.78 -23.36
N LEU A 796 -3.37 -14.86 -24.67
CA LEU A 796 -3.48 -13.78 -25.66
C LEU A 796 -4.83 -13.04 -25.63
N GLN A 797 -5.91 -13.69 -25.21
CA GLN A 797 -7.26 -13.16 -25.39
C GLN A 797 -7.72 -12.17 -24.30
N LYS A 798 -7.28 -12.34 -23.04
CA LYS A 798 -7.60 -11.39 -21.94
C LYS A 798 -6.68 -10.17 -21.93
N SER A 799 -5.43 -10.32 -22.37
CA SER A 799 -4.45 -9.22 -22.48
C SER A 799 -4.85 -8.21 -23.55
N VAL A 800 -5.31 -8.69 -24.73
CA VAL A 800 -5.69 -7.83 -25.85
C VAL A 800 -6.95 -7.01 -25.55
N PHE A 801 -7.96 -7.56 -24.88
CA PHE A 801 -9.15 -6.80 -24.51
C PHE A 801 -8.80 -5.64 -23.58
N TRP A 802 -8.08 -5.90 -22.48
CA TRP A 802 -7.70 -4.85 -21.52
C TRP A 802 -6.77 -3.82 -22.14
N SER A 803 -5.84 -4.23 -23.00
CA SER A 803 -4.97 -3.32 -23.74
C SER A 803 -5.78 -2.40 -24.65
N ARG A 804 -6.69 -2.96 -25.48
CA ARG A 804 -7.57 -2.17 -26.36
C ARG A 804 -8.53 -1.27 -25.58
N PHE A 805 -9.12 -1.78 -24.52
CA PHE A 805 -10.00 -1.01 -23.63
C PHE A 805 -9.26 0.19 -23.04
N CYS A 806 -8.04 -0.02 -22.54
CA CYS A 806 -7.22 1.06 -22.00
C CYS A 806 -6.85 2.08 -23.08
N CYS A 807 -6.42 1.63 -24.25
CA CYS A 807 -6.05 2.52 -25.36
C CYS A 807 -7.24 3.35 -25.87
N VAL A 808 -8.42 2.75 -26.05
CA VAL A 808 -9.63 3.46 -26.52
C VAL A 808 -10.04 4.53 -25.50
N ASN A 809 -10.06 4.19 -24.21
CA ASN A 809 -10.41 5.16 -23.16
C ASN A 809 -9.37 6.28 -23.04
N ALA A 810 -8.08 5.97 -23.21
CA ALA A 810 -7.03 6.99 -23.22
C ALA A 810 -7.20 7.97 -24.40
N ILE A 811 -7.49 7.46 -25.60
CA ILE A 811 -7.77 8.32 -26.78
C ILE A 811 -9.01 9.18 -26.53
N LEU A 812 -10.09 8.59 -26.00
CA LEU A 812 -11.32 9.33 -25.69
C LEU A 812 -11.05 10.47 -24.70
N LEU A 813 -10.29 10.19 -23.63
CA LEU A 813 -9.87 11.17 -22.63
C LEU A 813 -9.08 12.32 -23.26
N ILE A 814 -8.11 12.03 -24.13
CA ILE A 814 -7.33 13.04 -24.84
C ILE A 814 -8.24 13.89 -25.73
N CYS A 815 -9.18 13.28 -26.47
CA CYS A 815 -10.13 14.02 -27.31
C CYS A 815 -11.02 14.96 -26.49
N VAL A 816 -11.56 14.48 -25.35
CA VAL A 816 -12.36 15.32 -24.44
C VAL A 816 -11.52 16.46 -23.87
N ASN A 817 -10.26 16.18 -23.50
CA ASN A 817 -9.34 17.20 -22.99
C ASN A 817 -9.07 18.29 -24.02
N ILE A 818 -8.72 17.92 -25.25
CA ILE A 818 -8.48 18.85 -26.35
C ILE A 818 -9.75 19.69 -26.62
N PHE A 819 -10.92 19.06 -26.61
CA PHE A 819 -12.19 19.79 -26.76
C PHE A 819 -12.40 20.82 -25.65
N LEU A 820 -12.17 20.47 -24.38
CA LEU A 820 -12.31 21.39 -23.25
C LEU A 820 -11.30 22.56 -23.33
N TYR A 821 -10.04 22.27 -23.67
CA TYR A 821 -9.05 23.31 -23.90
C TYR A 821 -9.44 24.23 -25.06
N ALA A 822 -9.97 23.70 -26.16
CA ALA A 822 -10.40 24.49 -27.31
C ALA A 822 -11.68 25.30 -27.05
N TYR A 823 -12.60 24.79 -26.23
CA TYR A 823 -13.85 25.48 -25.90
C TYR A 823 -13.63 26.68 -24.98
N PHE A 824 -12.67 26.57 -24.05
CA PHE A 824 -12.34 27.63 -23.08
C PHE A 824 -11.09 28.43 -23.45
N ALA A 825 -10.43 28.13 -24.57
CA ALA A 825 -9.38 28.95 -25.17
C ALA A 825 -9.97 30.28 -25.65
#